data_AF-A0A954E3J0-F1
#
_entry.id   AF-A0A954E3J0-F1
#
_cell.length_a   1.000
_cell.length_b   1.000
_cell.length_c   1.000
_cell.angle_alpha   90.00
_cell.angle_beta   90.00
_cell.angle_gamma   90.00
#
_symmetry.space_group_name_H-M   'P 1'
#
loop_
_entity.id
_entity.type
_entity.pdbx_description
1 polymer ?
#
loop_
_entity_poly.entity_id
_entity_poly.type
_entity_poly.pdbx_seq_one_letter_code
_entity_poly.pdbx_strand_id
1 'polypeptide(L)'
;MSVSPLSPGEEVSQSERVPGSLKRTLPWVIYPVTMLSCTAMFFLLGELGWSLIWATYVPVLCGAITITALEKIMPAREEWTADRESVRNDLVFMVVVQVVLPWLLSLFVAFGVHRWVNEQWGAADIWVHAWPIWLQVVLMIFLADFMRYWLHVASHKYPLLWRLHAVHHSPDKLYWLNVGRFHPVEKSLQFLCDAFPFILLGVNQEVLALYFVFYAVNGFFQHCNIRLHFGWLNYVISSAELHRWHHSMIAREANSNYGNNTIFWDLLFGTWYLPREREVAELGLLNRQYPRDFRSLLLAPCIAGLDRSQGPVETWREWLLNFLIRLDMLWVGWHEYRGVVKAARNPAACQQRVLRRILNRHRDTRFARQFGLTEALDIEEFRARLPVQDYESLRPYVMRQDRTGEPWLNPQQPVMYHVTSGTTGSPKFIPVMASTLVGLKKCQRLATYLQFQANPGGFSGRILGLVGPAFEGQLDSGIPFGSASGNLYRSTPKLAQWKYVLPVDVFEIQDYQAKYYTILRLALQERNVTYLGTANPSTLLRLLEVAVESRDQLLRDLEQGTLACAEKIPVEQRGAILRACQQSDPRRADELRTVLQEGNSPTCQDLWPFLKLVATWTGGSCGIALKSLKSKLPPDATLIDLGILASELCVSVTLSPASNAGLPTFWENFFEFVDVRDYEQHGGPFLTLDQLEVGQDYYLFVTTSAGLFRYAMHDIVRVQGRFEQTPLIEFLQKGAGVTSITGEKLYESQVLQAMREVEQVCGFRTRFYQFVADEVAAEYILYLETDVGFRNPMLLAEELDCRLAALNYEYRAKRDSRRLHPPRVCFLKHGTLDCYKQQMFKRGRSESQFKTLSLCYRRELEFDYEPFLILLNSDEQA
;
A
#
# COMPACT_ATOMS: atom_id res chain seq x y z
N MET A 1 19.26 46.03 2.75
CA MET A 1 19.03 46.36 1.33
C MET A 1 17.54 46.39 1.09
N SER A 2 17.06 47.49 0.52
CA SER A 2 15.68 47.91 0.38
C SER A 2 14.84 46.92 -0.44
N VAL A 3 13.72 46.48 0.13
CA VAL A 3 12.63 45.80 -0.59
C VAL A 3 11.74 46.89 -1.20
N SER A 4 11.60 46.85 -2.52
CA SER A 4 10.68 47.71 -3.28
C SER A 4 9.27 47.10 -3.24
N PRO A 5 8.19 47.88 -2.99
CA PRO A 5 6.83 47.39 -3.11
C PRO A 5 6.36 47.50 -4.57
N LEU A 6 5.95 46.38 -5.15
CA LEU A 6 5.22 46.35 -6.42
C LEU A 6 3.83 46.98 -6.23
N SER A 7 3.48 47.85 -7.17
CA SER A 7 2.22 48.60 -7.27
C SER A 7 0.97 47.73 -7.32
N PRO A 8 -0.15 48.14 -6.70
CA PRO A 8 -1.44 47.51 -6.96
C PRO A 8 -1.98 47.98 -8.32
N GLY A 9 -2.17 47.05 -9.24
CA GLY A 9 -2.97 47.28 -10.44
C GLY A 9 -4.42 47.48 -10.06
N GLU A 10 -5.02 48.56 -10.56
CA GLU A 10 -6.43 48.87 -10.43
C GLU A 10 -7.27 47.81 -11.17
N GLU A 11 -7.80 46.84 -10.42
CA GLU A 11 -8.98 46.08 -10.87
C GLU A 11 -10.22 46.98 -10.72
N VAL A 12 -10.76 47.39 -11.86
CA VAL A 12 -12.06 48.08 -11.95
C VAL A 12 -13.15 47.10 -11.46
N SER A 13 -13.46 47.12 -10.16
CA SER A 13 -14.56 46.33 -9.60
C SER A 13 -15.91 46.82 -10.15
N GLN A 14 -16.76 45.89 -10.59
CA GLN A 14 -18.15 46.17 -11.01
C GLN A 14 -19.09 46.56 -9.83
N SER A 15 -18.58 47.25 -8.80
CA SER A 15 -19.30 47.47 -7.54
C SER A 15 -20.23 48.69 -7.51
N GLU A 16 -20.49 49.37 -8.63
CA GLU A 16 -21.30 50.61 -8.68
C GLU A 16 -22.84 50.42 -8.76
N ARG A 17 -23.41 49.29 -8.30
CA ARG A 17 -24.87 49.06 -8.41
C ARG A 17 -25.71 49.49 -7.19
N VAL A 18 -25.11 49.93 -6.09
CA VAL A 18 -25.84 50.31 -4.86
C VAL A 18 -25.32 51.63 -4.28
N PRO A 19 -26.17 52.63 -3.98
CA PRO A 19 -25.74 53.89 -3.37
C PRO A 19 -24.98 53.68 -2.04
N GLY A 20 -23.96 54.51 -1.76
CA GLY A 20 -23.03 54.32 -0.64
C GLY A 20 -23.64 54.29 0.76
N SER A 21 -24.77 54.96 0.99
CA SER A 21 -25.52 54.91 2.27
C SER A 21 -26.26 53.59 2.46
N LEU A 22 -26.86 53.05 1.39
CA LEU A 22 -27.54 51.75 1.36
C LEU A 22 -26.56 50.59 1.58
N LYS A 23 -25.32 50.68 1.08
CA LYS A 23 -24.28 49.66 1.31
C LYS A 23 -23.93 49.45 2.79
N ARG A 24 -24.10 50.46 3.65
CA ARG A 24 -23.80 50.36 5.10
C ARG A 24 -24.96 49.82 5.93
N THR A 25 -26.20 50.15 5.57
CA THR A 25 -27.39 49.80 6.39
C THR A 25 -28.04 48.50 5.95
N LEU A 26 -28.03 48.19 4.65
CA LEU A 26 -28.72 47.05 4.08
C LEU A 26 -28.30 45.69 4.69
N PRO A 27 -27.00 45.40 4.93
CA PRO A 27 -26.56 44.16 5.59
C PRO A 27 -27.19 43.87 6.96
N TRP A 28 -27.64 44.91 7.68
CA TRP A 28 -28.20 44.81 9.02
C TRP A 28 -29.71 44.55 9.03
N VAL A 29 -30.41 45.02 7.99
CA VAL A 29 -31.88 45.03 7.97
C VAL A 29 -32.49 43.95 7.06
N ILE A 30 -31.73 43.40 6.11
CA ILE A 30 -32.23 42.36 5.18
C ILE A 30 -32.91 41.21 5.94
N TYR A 31 -32.18 40.57 6.87
CA TYR A 31 -32.68 39.41 7.58
C TYR A 31 -34.00 39.67 8.33
N PRO A 32 -34.07 40.66 9.26
CA PRO A 32 -35.31 40.90 10.00
C PRO A 32 -36.46 41.36 9.09
N VAL A 33 -36.19 42.18 8.07
CA VAL A 33 -37.23 42.64 7.13
C VAL A 33 -37.80 41.49 6.32
N THR A 34 -36.95 40.62 5.75
CA THR A 34 -37.41 39.46 4.99
C THR A 34 -38.19 38.50 5.88
N MET A 35 -37.70 38.21 7.09
CA MET A 35 -38.38 37.32 8.03
C MET A 35 -39.76 37.86 8.45
N LEU A 36 -39.84 39.15 8.80
CA LEU A 36 -41.10 39.82 9.13
C LEU A 36 -42.05 39.86 7.93
N SER A 37 -41.54 40.11 6.72
CA SER A 37 -42.36 40.14 5.50
C SER A 37 -42.94 38.77 5.17
N CYS A 38 -42.15 37.70 5.25
CA CYS A 38 -42.63 36.33 5.04
C CYS A 38 -43.67 35.94 6.10
N THR A 39 -43.43 36.30 7.36
CA THR A 39 -44.37 36.04 8.47
C THR A 39 -45.67 36.81 8.30
N ALA A 40 -45.61 38.11 7.99
CA ALA A 40 -46.79 38.93 7.74
C ALA A 40 -47.59 38.41 6.53
N MET A 41 -46.90 37.96 5.48
CA MET A 41 -47.55 37.40 4.31
C MET A 41 -48.25 36.07 4.59
N PHE A 42 -47.70 35.23 5.48
CA PHE A 42 -48.39 34.02 5.94
C PHE A 42 -49.76 34.34 6.55
N PHE A 43 -49.80 35.30 7.49
CA PHE A 43 -51.06 35.72 8.12
C PHE A 43 -52.01 36.39 7.13
N LEU A 44 -51.51 37.28 6.28
CA LEU A 44 -52.31 37.97 5.27
C LEU A 44 -52.97 36.98 4.30
N LEU A 45 -52.23 35.98 3.80
CA LEU A 45 -52.79 34.97 2.91
C LEU A 45 -53.84 34.11 3.63
N GLY A 46 -53.64 33.82 4.91
CA GLY A 46 -54.64 33.17 5.75
C GLY A 46 -55.93 33.98 5.87
N GLU A 47 -55.82 35.29 6.16
CA GLU A 47 -56.98 36.21 6.23
C GLU A 47 -57.70 36.34 4.88
N LEU A 48 -56.96 36.26 3.77
CA LEU A 48 -57.50 36.23 2.41
C LEU A 48 -58.13 34.89 2.02
N GLY A 49 -58.17 33.91 2.93
CA GLY A 49 -58.82 32.61 2.72
C GLY A 49 -58.03 31.62 1.86
N TRP A 50 -56.73 31.83 1.68
CA TRP A 50 -55.88 30.87 0.98
C TRP A 50 -55.73 29.58 1.81
N SER A 51 -55.55 28.44 1.13
CA SER A 51 -55.29 27.19 1.86
C SER A 51 -53.97 27.28 2.63
N LEU A 52 -53.90 26.61 3.78
CA LEU A 52 -52.73 26.64 4.66
C LEU A 52 -51.43 26.24 3.92
N ILE A 53 -51.53 25.30 2.97
CA ILE A 53 -50.41 24.89 2.12
C ILE A 53 -49.87 26.09 1.34
N TRP A 54 -50.73 26.82 0.62
CA TRP A 54 -50.28 27.97 -0.17
C TRP A 54 -49.85 29.15 0.69
N ALA A 55 -50.55 29.41 1.79
CA ALA A 55 -50.16 30.42 2.78
C ALA A 55 -48.77 30.14 3.37
N THR A 56 -48.32 28.88 3.38
CA THR A 56 -46.99 28.46 3.84
C THR A 56 -45.92 28.56 2.75
N TYR A 57 -46.15 27.94 1.59
CA TYR A 57 -45.12 27.84 0.55
C TYR A 57 -44.87 29.14 -0.21
N VAL A 58 -45.89 30.01 -0.38
CA VAL A 58 -45.72 31.29 -1.08
C VAL A 58 -44.72 32.21 -0.35
N PRO A 59 -44.82 32.43 0.98
CA PRO A 59 -43.77 33.13 1.74
C PRO A 59 -42.37 32.55 1.63
N VAL A 60 -42.24 31.23 1.69
CA VAL A 60 -40.94 30.56 1.56
C VAL A 60 -40.33 30.79 0.17
N LEU A 61 -41.14 30.68 -0.89
CA LEU A 61 -40.71 30.94 -2.27
C LEU A 61 -40.31 32.41 -2.48
N CYS A 62 -41.10 33.35 -1.96
CA CYS A 62 -40.73 34.77 -2.00
C CYS A 62 -39.41 35.04 -1.26
N GLY A 63 -39.22 34.45 -0.08
CA GLY A 63 -37.95 34.53 0.66
C GLY A 63 -36.77 33.98 -0.15
N ALA A 64 -36.92 32.80 -0.77
CA ALA A 64 -35.90 32.21 -1.63
C ALA A 64 -35.56 33.10 -2.85
N ILE A 65 -36.57 33.71 -3.49
CA ILE A 65 -36.38 34.63 -4.63
C ILE A 65 -35.62 35.88 -4.16
N THR A 66 -36.00 36.46 -3.02
CA THR A 66 -35.31 37.61 -2.44
C THR A 66 -33.85 37.30 -2.14
N ILE A 67 -33.57 36.16 -1.49
CA ILE A 67 -32.21 35.74 -1.15
C ILE A 67 -31.39 35.45 -2.42
N THR A 68 -31.97 34.79 -3.41
CA THR A 68 -31.33 34.55 -4.72
C THR A 68 -30.93 35.86 -5.42
N ALA A 69 -31.81 36.87 -5.38
CA ALA A 69 -31.50 38.17 -5.96
C ALA A 69 -30.37 38.87 -5.18
N LEU A 70 -30.41 38.83 -3.85
CA LEU A 70 -29.42 39.45 -2.99
C LEU A 70 -28.03 38.81 -3.08
N GLU A 71 -27.94 37.48 -3.23
CA GLU A 71 -26.65 36.80 -3.47
C GLU A 71 -25.97 37.29 -4.76
N LYS A 72 -26.74 37.69 -5.77
CA LYS A 72 -26.20 38.26 -7.02
C LYS A 72 -25.85 39.74 -6.90
N ILE A 73 -26.55 40.48 -6.04
CA ILE A 73 -26.38 41.93 -5.89
C ILE A 73 -25.24 42.27 -4.92
N MET A 74 -25.10 41.49 -3.84
CA MET A 74 -24.17 41.77 -2.75
C MET A 74 -23.57 40.48 -2.16
N PRO A 75 -22.78 39.73 -2.97
CA PRO A 75 -22.18 38.50 -2.51
C PRO A 75 -21.24 38.76 -1.33
N ALA A 76 -21.19 37.83 -0.36
CA ALA A 76 -20.16 37.87 0.68
C ALA A 76 -18.78 37.56 0.08
N ARG A 77 -18.73 36.56 -0.80
CA ARG A 77 -17.54 36.18 -1.57
C ARG A 77 -17.90 35.86 -3.01
N GLU A 78 -17.23 36.49 -3.97
CA GLU A 78 -17.52 36.27 -5.40
C GLU A 78 -17.21 34.82 -5.83
N GLU A 79 -16.15 34.25 -5.29
CA GLU A 79 -15.73 32.84 -5.47
C GLU A 79 -16.76 31.79 -5.06
N TRP A 80 -17.71 32.14 -4.18
CA TRP A 80 -18.77 31.22 -3.72
C TRP A 80 -20.00 31.20 -4.63
N THR A 81 -19.97 31.95 -5.73
CA THR A 81 -21.05 31.93 -6.72
C THR A 81 -21.19 30.53 -7.32
N ALA A 82 -22.39 29.96 -7.23
CA ALA A 82 -22.63 28.60 -7.70
C ALA A 82 -22.62 28.50 -9.23
N ASP A 83 -21.93 27.49 -9.74
CA ASP A 83 -21.97 27.13 -11.16
C ASP A 83 -23.25 26.34 -11.49
N ARG A 84 -23.53 26.19 -12.79
CA ARG A 84 -24.76 25.51 -13.27
C ARG A 84 -24.88 24.06 -12.81
N GLU A 85 -23.76 23.35 -12.67
CA GLU A 85 -23.78 21.95 -12.28
C GLU A 85 -24.10 21.79 -10.79
N SER A 86 -23.48 22.63 -9.95
CA SER A 86 -23.77 22.73 -8.52
C SER A 86 -25.25 23.04 -8.28
N VAL A 87 -25.79 24.05 -8.97
CA VAL A 87 -27.21 24.43 -8.85
C VAL A 87 -28.14 23.30 -9.26
N ARG A 88 -27.85 22.61 -10.38
CA ARG A 88 -28.66 21.47 -10.83
C ARG A 88 -28.69 20.36 -9.77
N ASN A 89 -27.53 20.05 -9.18
CA ASN A 89 -27.42 18.98 -8.21
C ASN A 89 -28.12 19.32 -6.89
N ASP A 90 -27.89 20.53 -6.36
CA ASP A 90 -28.51 20.97 -5.11
C ASP A 90 -30.03 21.18 -5.25
N LEU A 91 -30.52 21.52 -6.45
CA LEU A 91 -31.95 21.53 -6.75
C LEU A 91 -32.58 20.13 -6.65
N VAL A 92 -31.87 19.07 -7.08
CA VAL A 92 -32.34 17.68 -6.90
C VAL A 92 -32.45 17.35 -5.41
N PHE A 93 -31.45 17.71 -4.60
CA PHE A 93 -31.53 17.56 -3.14
C PHE A 93 -32.71 18.34 -2.55
N MET A 94 -32.90 19.59 -2.97
CA MET A 94 -34.01 20.42 -2.51
C MET A 94 -35.36 19.76 -2.80
N VAL A 95 -35.61 19.33 -4.04
CA VAL A 95 -36.89 18.72 -4.42
C VAL A 95 -37.07 17.34 -3.76
N VAL A 96 -36.10 16.45 -3.91
CA VAL A 96 -36.25 15.05 -3.47
C VAL A 96 -36.17 14.91 -1.96
N VAL A 97 -35.18 15.56 -1.34
CA VAL A 97 -34.87 15.37 0.09
C VAL A 97 -35.59 16.38 0.97
N GLN A 98 -35.73 17.66 0.56
CA GLN A 98 -36.38 18.66 1.42
C GLN A 98 -37.89 18.77 1.22
N VAL A 99 -38.42 18.43 0.05
CA VAL A 99 -39.86 18.54 -0.24
C VAL A 99 -40.54 17.17 -0.25
N VAL A 100 -40.15 16.28 -1.17
CA VAL A 100 -40.84 14.99 -1.38
C VAL A 100 -40.73 14.07 -0.17
N LEU A 101 -39.51 13.90 0.38
CA LEU A 101 -39.31 12.99 1.51
C LEU A 101 -40.09 13.40 2.78
N PRO A 102 -40.01 14.64 3.29
CA PRO A 102 -40.81 15.05 4.46
C PRO A 102 -42.31 14.97 4.22
N TRP A 103 -42.78 15.22 2.99
CA TRP A 103 -44.18 15.02 2.65
C TRP A 103 -44.60 13.55 2.79
N LEU A 104 -43.82 12.62 2.25
CA LEU A 104 -44.05 11.17 2.40
C LEU A 104 -43.99 10.73 3.87
N LEU A 105 -43.02 11.22 4.64
CA LEU A 105 -42.92 10.94 6.08
C LEU A 105 -44.13 11.48 6.84
N SER A 106 -44.59 12.69 6.51
CA SER A 106 -45.78 13.29 7.13
C SER A 106 -47.05 12.49 6.82
N LEU A 107 -47.21 12.00 5.58
CA LEU A 107 -48.30 11.10 5.22
C LEU A 107 -48.23 9.78 6.01
N PHE A 108 -47.05 9.18 6.13
CA PHE A 108 -46.87 7.96 6.91
C PHE A 108 -47.22 8.16 8.40
N VAL A 109 -46.82 9.28 8.99
CA VAL A 109 -47.18 9.62 10.38
C VAL A 109 -48.68 9.85 10.52
N ALA A 110 -49.29 10.63 9.62
CA ALA A 110 -50.71 10.97 9.70
C ALA A 110 -51.61 9.74 9.53
N PHE A 111 -51.33 8.87 8.55
CA PHE A 111 -52.18 7.71 8.23
C PHE A 111 -51.80 6.43 9.00
N GLY A 112 -50.55 6.26 9.38
CA GLY A 112 -50.06 5.07 10.08
C GLY A 112 -49.95 5.28 11.59
N VAL A 113 -48.98 6.10 12.00
CA VAL A 113 -48.55 6.18 13.40
C VAL A 113 -49.57 6.89 14.27
N HIS A 114 -50.06 8.07 13.87
CA HIS A 114 -50.99 8.86 14.67
C HIS A 114 -52.30 8.10 14.92
N ARG A 115 -52.83 7.43 13.88
CA ARG A 115 -54.01 6.57 14.02
C ARG A 115 -53.76 5.45 15.03
N TRP A 116 -52.65 4.73 14.90
CA TRP A 116 -52.30 3.62 15.79
C TRP A 116 -52.09 4.08 17.24
N VAL A 117 -51.34 5.17 17.46
CA VAL A 117 -51.11 5.75 18.80
C VAL A 117 -52.44 6.15 19.44
N ASN A 118 -53.32 6.83 18.69
CA ASN A 118 -54.62 7.23 19.20
C ASN A 118 -55.53 6.04 19.52
N GLU A 119 -55.49 4.98 18.72
CA GLU A 119 -56.24 3.74 18.98
C GLU A 119 -55.75 3.01 20.23
N GLN A 120 -54.44 3.01 20.50
CA GLN A 120 -53.86 2.28 21.64
C GLN A 120 -53.87 3.09 22.94
N TRP A 121 -53.48 4.36 22.90
CA TRP A 121 -53.14 5.16 24.08
C TRP A 121 -54.00 6.43 24.23
N GLY A 122 -54.89 6.71 23.27
CA GLY A 122 -55.64 7.97 23.19
C GLY A 122 -54.78 9.13 22.66
N ALA A 123 -55.45 10.19 22.19
CA ALA A 123 -54.76 11.38 21.72
C ALA A 123 -54.14 12.16 22.89
N ALA A 124 -52.83 12.35 22.87
CA ALA A 124 -52.12 13.18 23.84
C ALA A 124 -52.28 14.66 23.46
N ASP A 125 -53.38 15.28 23.86
CA ASP A 125 -53.64 16.70 23.60
C ASP A 125 -53.10 17.59 24.74
N ILE A 126 -51.78 17.60 24.89
CA ILE A 126 -51.09 18.29 25.99
C ILE A 126 -50.42 19.61 25.58
N TRP A 127 -50.64 20.05 24.33
CA TRP A 127 -50.09 21.30 23.85
C TRP A 127 -50.85 22.54 24.36
N VAL A 128 -50.16 23.69 24.38
CA VAL A 128 -50.66 24.96 24.94
C VAL A 128 -51.56 25.73 23.98
N HIS A 129 -52.68 25.14 23.59
CA HIS A 129 -53.61 25.68 22.57
C HIS A 129 -54.18 27.06 22.90
N ALA A 130 -54.31 27.40 24.18
CA ALA A 130 -54.84 28.68 24.63
C ALA A 130 -53.88 29.86 24.39
N TRP A 131 -52.60 29.59 24.09
CA TRP A 131 -51.62 30.66 23.85
C TRP A 131 -51.80 31.25 22.44
N PRO A 132 -51.47 32.54 22.24
CA PRO A 132 -51.35 33.11 20.90
C PRO A 132 -50.44 32.26 20.00
N ILE A 133 -50.81 32.09 18.72
CA ILE A 133 -50.09 31.22 17.76
C ILE A 133 -48.58 31.52 17.74
N TRP A 134 -48.20 32.81 17.76
CA TRP A 134 -46.78 33.21 17.73
C TRP A 134 -46.02 32.73 18.98
N LEU A 135 -46.63 32.70 20.17
CA LEU A 135 -46.01 32.16 21.38
C LEU A 135 -45.88 30.63 21.31
N GLN A 136 -46.86 29.96 20.73
CA GLN A 136 -46.78 28.51 20.48
C GLN A 136 -45.63 28.18 19.52
N VAL A 137 -45.45 28.99 18.46
CA VAL A 137 -44.32 28.83 17.52
C VAL A 137 -42.99 29.09 18.21
N VAL A 138 -42.86 30.13 19.05
CA VAL A 138 -41.63 30.37 19.81
C VAL A 138 -41.30 29.18 20.72
N LEU A 139 -42.30 28.65 21.43
CA LEU A 139 -42.13 27.44 22.26
C LEU A 139 -41.67 26.25 21.40
N MET A 140 -42.32 26.02 20.26
CA MET A 140 -41.95 24.95 19.34
C MET A 140 -40.53 25.12 18.79
N ILE A 141 -40.12 26.34 18.41
CA ILE A 141 -38.75 26.64 17.96
C ILE A 141 -37.77 26.22 19.05
N PHE A 142 -37.97 26.65 20.30
CA PHE A 142 -37.05 26.29 21.40
C PHE A 142 -36.96 24.78 21.64
N LEU A 143 -38.09 24.08 21.64
CA LEU A 143 -38.15 22.63 21.90
C LEU A 143 -37.59 21.81 20.73
N ALA A 144 -37.95 22.13 19.50
CA ALA A 144 -37.46 21.45 18.31
C ALA A 144 -35.94 21.70 18.16
N ASP A 145 -35.51 22.94 18.35
CA ASP A 145 -34.09 23.31 18.25
C ASP A 145 -33.24 22.63 19.34
N PHE A 146 -33.79 22.38 20.54
CA PHE A 146 -33.12 21.58 21.57
C PHE A 146 -32.86 20.14 21.11
N MET A 147 -33.86 19.47 20.53
CA MET A 147 -33.71 18.11 20.01
C MET A 147 -32.73 18.07 18.82
N ARG A 148 -32.82 19.07 17.93
CA ARG A 148 -31.93 19.22 16.77
C ARG A 148 -30.50 19.51 17.17
N TYR A 149 -30.28 20.36 18.18
CA TYR A 149 -28.96 20.66 18.72
C TYR A 149 -28.24 19.37 19.13
N TRP A 150 -28.88 18.50 19.92
CA TRP A 150 -28.28 17.25 20.34
C TRP A 150 -28.07 16.24 19.21
N LEU A 151 -29.00 16.15 18.26
CA LEU A 151 -28.80 15.34 17.05
C LEU A 151 -27.58 15.85 16.27
N HIS A 152 -27.41 17.17 16.16
CA HIS A 152 -26.32 17.78 15.42
C HIS A 152 -24.97 17.55 16.11
N VAL A 153 -24.90 17.74 17.43
CA VAL A 153 -23.73 17.37 18.24
C VAL A 153 -23.39 15.88 18.07
N ALA A 154 -24.40 15.01 18.10
CA ALA A 154 -24.20 13.57 17.88
C ALA A 154 -23.67 13.28 16.46
N SER A 155 -24.14 14.00 15.45
CA SER A 155 -23.64 13.91 14.07
C SER A 155 -22.17 14.28 13.94
N HIS A 156 -21.67 15.22 14.72
CA HIS A 156 -20.24 15.57 14.72
C HIS A 156 -19.39 14.63 15.59
N LYS A 157 -19.98 14.00 16.60
CA LYS A 157 -19.27 13.14 17.56
C LYS A 157 -19.16 11.67 17.12
N TYR A 158 -20.21 11.09 16.54
CA TYR A 158 -20.28 9.66 16.24
C TYR A 158 -19.96 9.36 14.78
N PRO A 159 -19.00 8.45 14.46
CA PRO A 159 -18.53 8.22 13.10
C PRO A 159 -19.62 7.84 12.08
N LEU A 160 -20.65 7.09 12.49
CA LEU A 160 -21.73 6.70 11.57
C LEU A 160 -22.64 7.87 11.20
N LEU A 161 -23.02 8.69 12.19
CA LEU A 161 -23.85 9.87 11.95
C LEU A 161 -23.06 10.96 11.22
N TRP A 162 -21.77 11.09 11.54
CA TRP A 162 -20.85 11.96 10.81
C TRP A 162 -20.79 11.64 9.33
N ARG A 163 -20.76 10.36 8.95
CA ARG A 163 -20.71 9.98 7.52
C ARG A 163 -21.96 10.41 6.75
N LEU A 164 -23.12 10.42 7.40
CA LEU A 164 -24.35 10.96 6.82
C LEU A 164 -24.27 12.49 6.72
N HIS A 165 -23.84 13.13 7.81
CA HIS A 165 -23.76 14.58 7.95
C HIS A 165 -22.62 15.22 7.14
N ALA A 166 -21.57 14.48 6.80
CA ALA A 166 -20.50 14.90 5.92
C ALA A 166 -21.01 15.23 4.51
N VAL A 167 -22.16 14.69 4.09
CA VAL A 167 -22.83 15.10 2.84
C VAL A 167 -23.22 16.58 2.90
N HIS A 168 -23.70 17.05 4.05
CA HIS A 168 -24.01 18.45 4.30
C HIS A 168 -22.76 19.32 4.40
N HIS A 169 -21.70 18.84 5.05
CA HIS A 169 -20.40 19.52 5.09
C HIS A 169 -19.56 19.39 3.82
N SER A 170 -20.01 18.68 2.79
CA SER A 170 -19.26 18.50 1.54
C SER A 170 -19.06 19.75 0.66
N PRO A 171 -19.94 20.77 0.64
CA PRO A 171 -19.74 21.96 -0.18
C PRO A 171 -18.45 22.71 0.20
N ASP A 172 -17.63 23.03 -0.81
CA ASP A 172 -16.47 23.92 -0.71
C ASP A 172 -16.85 25.42 -0.79
N LYS A 173 -18.13 25.71 -1.00
CA LYS A 173 -18.74 27.04 -1.06
C LYS A 173 -20.14 27.00 -0.47
N LEU A 174 -20.56 28.10 0.17
CA LEU A 174 -21.91 28.24 0.73
C LEU A 174 -22.75 29.22 -0.08
N TYR A 175 -23.96 28.79 -0.43
CA TYR A 175 -25.01 29.59 -1.05
C TYR A 175 -26.38 28.97 -0.70
N TRP A 176 -27.46 29.75 -0.71
CA TRP A 176 -28.72 29.38 -0.04
C TRP A 176 -29.28 28.01 -0.44
N LEU A 177 -29.12 27.59 -1.70
CA LEU A 177 -29.74 26.36 -2.22
C LEU A 177 -29.11 25.10 -1.63
N ASN A 178 -27.82 25.15 -1.29
CA ASN A 178 -27.12 23.98 -0.76
C ASN A 178 -27.47 23.66 0.70
N VAL A 179 -28.29 24.49 1.37
CA VAL A 179 -28.99 24.11 2.62
C VAL A 179 -29.76 22.81 2.45
N GLY A 180 -30.21 22.49 1.23
CA GLY A 180 -30.99 21.28 0.97
C GLY A 180 -30.17 19.99 0.99
N ARG A 181 -28.82 20.08 0.95
CA ARG A 181 -27.91 18.95 0.72
C ARG A 181 -27.74 18.09 1.98
N PHE A 182 -28.73 17.26 2.27
CA PHE A 182 -28.68 16.27 3.35
C PHE A 182 -28.86 14.86 2.81
N HIS A 183 -28.27 13.88 3.49
CA HIS A 183 -28.56 12.48 3.18
C HIS A 183 -30.02 12.15 3.58
N PRO A 184 -30.80 11.37 2.80
CA PRO A 184 -32.20 11.05 3.12
C PRO A 184 -32.39 10.46 4.53
N VAL A 185 -31.51 9.55 4.95
CA VAL A 185 -31.54 8.99 6.31
C VAL A 185 -31.33 10.06 7.37
N GLU A 186 -30.41 10.99 7.14
CA GLU A 186 -30.22 12.10 8.07
C GLU A 186 -31.47 12.96 8.12
N LYS A 187 -32.02 13.38 6.97
CA LYS A 187 -33.24 14.20 6.92
C LYS A 187 -34.42 13.54 7.63
N SER A 188 -34.56 12.22 7.53
CA SER A 188 -35.57 11.46 8.30
C SER A 188 -35.35 11.56 9.81
N LEU A 189 -34.09 11.49 10.29
CA LEU A 189 -33.77 11.71 11.71
C LEU A 189 -34.08 13.15 12.15
N GLN A 190 -33.82 14.13 11.28
CA GLN A 190 -34.18 15.53 11.55
C GLN A 190 -35.70 15.68 11.68
N PHE A 191 -36.47 15.08 10.78
CA PHE A 191 -37.94 15.09 10.82
C PHE A 191 -38.50 14.47 12.11
N LEU A 192 -37.87 13.40 12.62
CA LEU A 192 -38.22 12.77 13.89
C LEU A 192 -37.99 13.68 15.11
N CYS A 193 -37.15 14.71 14.98
CA CYS A 193 -36.92 15.72 16.01
C CYS A 193 -37.80 16.97 15.80
N ASP A 194 -38.01 17.38 14.55
CA ASP A 194 -38.62 18.68 14.21
C ASP A 194 -40.14 18.66 14.15
N ALA A 195 -40.75 17.56 13.68
CA ALA A 195 -42.18 17.52 13.38
C ALA A 195 -42.91 16.38 14.09
N PHE A 196 -42.31 15.18 14.11
CA PHE A 196 -42.96 13.99 14.66
C PHE A 196 -43.44 14.13 16.12
N PRO A 197 -42.64 14.64 17.08
CA PRO A 197 -43.08 14.76 18.47
C PRO A 197 -44.24 15.75 18.60
N PHE A 198 -44.19 16.85 17.86
CA PHE A 198 -45.20 17.91 17.92
C PHE A 198 -46.52 17.48 17.27
N ILE A 199 -46.48 16.67 16.20
CA ILE A 199 -47.69 16.04 15.66
C ILE A 199 -48.35 15.14 16.71
N LEU A 200 -47.56 14.37 17.47
CA LEU A 200 -48.09 13.50 18.55
C LEU A 200 -48.60 14.27 19.77
N LEU A 201 -48.03 15.44 20.07
CA LEU A 201 -48.48 16.33 21.15
C LEU A 201 -49.74 17.12 20.80
N GLY A 202 -50.28 16.95 19.58
CA GLY A 202 -51.48 17.62 19.11
C GLY A 202 -51.24 19.06 18.64
N VAL A 203 -50.02 19.46 18.26
CA VAL A 203 -49.76 20.83 17.79
C VAL A 203 -50.59 21.16 16.56
N ASN A 204 -51.25 22.33 16.59
CA ASN A 204 -52.09 22.81 15.49
C ASN A 204 -51.31 22.94 14.18
N GLN A 205 -51.95 22.60 13.07
CA GLN A 205 -51.33 22.64 11.74
C GLN A 205 -50.83 24.05 11.37
N GLU A 206 -51.51 25.10 11.83
CA GLU A 206 -51.09 26.50 11.63
C GLU A 206 -49.76 26.83 12.33
N VAL A 207 -49.53 26.28 13.53
CA VAL A 207 -48.28 26.45 14.28
C VAL A 207 -47.14 25.72 13.57
N LEU A 208 -47.38 24.48 13.12
CA LEU A 208 -46.40 23.71 12.34
C LEU A 208 -46.04 24.41 11.02
N ALA A 209 -47.05 24.97 10.34
CA ALA A 209 -46.89 25.72 9.10
C ALA A 209 -46.08 27.00 9.30
N LEU A 210 -46.40 27.81 10.31
CA LEU A 210 -45.65 29.03 10.61
C LEU A 210 -44.22 28.74 11.11
N TYR A 211 -44.03 27.68 11.92
CA TYR A 211 -42.71 27.16 12.25
C TYR A 211 -41.91 26.82 10.99
N PHE A 212 -42.52 26.15 10.01
CA PHE A 212 -41.87 25.81 8.75
C PHE A 212 -41.48 27.05 7.94
N VAL A 213 -42.32 28.10 7.89
CA VAL A 213 -41.95 29.38 7.24
C VAL A 213 -40.67 29.94 7.87
N PHE A 214 -40.63 30.01 9.20
CA PHE A 214 -39.46 30.51 9.92
C PHE A 214 -38.22 29.63 9.67
N TYR A 215 -38.34 28.31 9.87
CA TYR A 215 -37.28 27.33 9.68
C TYR A 215 -36.68 27.39 8.26
N ALA A 216 -37.52 27.40 7.22
CA ALA A 216 -37.06 27.39 5.85
C ALA A 216 -36.36 28.69 5.47
N VAL A 217 -36.96 29.84 5.80
CA VAL A 217 -36.37 31.16 5.49
C VAL A 217 -35.09 31.39 6.29
N ASN A 218 -35.04 30.99 7.58
CA ASN A 218 -33.83 31.07 8.38
C ASN A 218 -32.71 30.18 7.81
N GLY A 219 -33.04 28.95 7.42
CA GLY A 219 -32.11 28.03 6.77
C GLY A 219 -31.50 28.59 5.47
N PHE A 220 -32.32 29.24 4.63
CA PHE A 220 -31.82 29.92 3.44
C PHE A 220 -30.82 31.02 3.79
N PHE A 221 -31.09 31.80 4.84
CA PHE A 221 -30.16 32.81 5.31
C PHE A 221 -28.89 32.22 5.90
N GLN A 222 -28.95 31.12 6.66
CA GLN A 222 -27.77 30.47 7.24
C GLN A 222 -26.74 30.04 6.19
N HIS A 223 -27.19 29.54 5.04
CA HIS A 223 -26.31 29.13 3.94
C HIS A 223 -25.99 30.23 2.94
N CYS A 224 -26.63 31.41 3.03
CA CYS A 224 -26.55 32.38 1.95
C CYS A 224 -25.13 32.97 1.77
N ASN A 225 -24.78 33.21 0.51
CA ASN A 225 -23.62 33.99 0.12
C ASN A 225 -23.93 35.50 0.11
N ILE A 226 -24.65 36.02 1.11
CA ILE A 226 -24.96 37.45 1.21
C ILE A 226 -24.03 38.10 2.24
N ARG A 227 -23.55 39.31 1.95
CA ARG A 227 -22.83 40.12 2.94
C ARG A 227 -23.80 40.66 4.01
N LEU A 228 -24.01 39.89 5.07
CA LEU A 228 -24.90 40.21 6.19
C LEU A 228 -24.11 40.57 7.45
N HIS A 229 -24.73 41.37 8.33
CA HIS A 229 -24.22 41.69 9.66
C HIS A 229 -25.33 41.49 10.69
N PHE A 230 -25.25 40.42 11.49
CA PHE A 230 -26.26 40.10 12.50
C PHE A 230 -26.00 40.81 13.83
N GLY A 231 -24.73 41.15 14.13
CA GLY A 231 -24.35 41.87 15.34
C GLY A 231 -24.85 41.16 16.60
N TRP A 232 -25.76 41.81 17.35
CA TRP A 232 -26.33 41.23 18.57
C TRP A 232 -27.25 40.03 18.30
N LEU A 233 -27.80 39.90 17.08
CA LEU A 233 -28.63 38.74 16.71
C LEU A 233 -27.81 37.44 16.70
N ASN A 234 -26.47 37.49 16.59
CA ASN A 234 -25.59 36.32 16.70
C ASN A 234 -25.61 35.66 18.10
N TYR A 235 -26.30 36.25 19.08
CA TYR A 235 -26.52 35.65 20.40
C TYR A 235 -27.92 35.04 20.56
N VAL A 236 -28.76 35.14 19.52
CA VAL A 236 -30.16 34.67 19.56
C VAL A 236 -30.44 33.72 18.40
N ILE A 237 -30.08 34.12 17.19
CA ILE A 237 -30.36 33.42 15.93
C ILE A 237 -29.11 32.74 15.42
N SER A 238 -29.29 31.53 14.88
CA SER A 238 -28.24 30.84 14.13
C SER A 238 -28.12 31.49 12.76
N SER A 239 -27.03 32.24 12.57
CA SER A 239 -26.84 33.15 11.45
C SER A 239 -25.88 32.62 10.39
N ALA A 240 -25.83 33.28 9.23
CA ALA A 240 -24.83 33.02 8.20
C ALA A 240 -23.39 33.20 8.71
N GLU A 241 -23.16 34.19 9.57
CA GLU A 241 -21.81 34.50 10.11
C GLU A 241 -21.31 33.34 10.98
N LEU A 242 -22.19 32.74 11.80
CA LEU A 242 -21.86 31.60 12.66
C LEU A 242 -21.76 30.30 11.88
N HIS A 243 -22.67 30.07 10.94
CA HIS A 243 -22.76 28.82 10.21
C HIS A 243 -21.59 28.61 9.22
N ARG A 244 -20.98 29.70 8.71
CA ARG A 244 -19.72 29.60 7.96
C ARG A 244 -18.60 28.97 8.79
N TRP A 245 -18.48 29.31 10.08
CA TRP A 245 -17.49 28.70 10.98
C TRP A 245 -17.77 27.22 11.22
N HIS A 246 -19.04 26.87 11.35
CA HIS A 246 -19.49 25.49 11.45
C HIS A 246 -19.08 24.66 10.22
N HIS A 247 -19.13 25.24 9.02
CA HIS A 247 -18.67 24.60 7.77
C HIS A 247 -17.15 24.70 7.52
N SER A 248 -16.36 25.23 8.46
CA SER A 248 -14.90 25.28 8.32
C SER A 248 -14.34 23.89 8.04
N MET A 249 -13.36 23.80 7.15
CA MET A 249 -12.64 22.54 6.93
C MET A 249 -11.86 22.10 8.18
N ILE A 250 -11.55 23.03 9.09
CA ILE A 250 -10.82 22.76 10.32
C ILE A 250 -11.80 22.22 11.37
N ALA A 251 -11.65 20.96 11.74
CA ALA A 251 -12.55 20.28 12.68
C ALA A 251 -12.72 21.00 14.03
N ARG A 252 -11.67 21.65 14.56
CA ARG A 252 -11.78 22.41 15.82
C ARG A 252 -12.71 23.63 15.72
N GLU A 253 -12.81 24.21 14.52
CA GLU A 253 -13.69 25.34 14.23
C GLU A 253 -15.09 24.83 13.86
N ALA A 254 -15.18 23.79 13.03
CA ALA A 254 -16.45 23.19 12.60
C ALA A 254 -17.30 22.63 13.76
N ASN A 255 -16.63 22.15 14.82
CA ASN A 255 -17.27 21.64 16.02
C ASN A 255 -17.79 22.76 16.95
N SER A 256 -18.55 23.68 16.38
CA SER A 256 -19.17 24.82 17.06
C SER A 256 -20.44 25.27 16.34
N ASN A 257 -21.28 26.08 16.99
CA ASN A 257 -22.50 26.68 16.43
C ASN A 257 -23.50 25.63 15.87
N TYR A 258 -23.86 24.64 16.69
CA TYR A 258 -24.73 23.52 16.30
C TYR A 258 -26.22 23.86 16.23
N GLY A 259 -26.64 24.98 16.82
CA GLY A 259 -28.03 25.43 16.80
C GLY A 259 -28.58 25.60 15.39
N ASN A 260 -29.74 25.01 15.13
CA ASN A 260 -30.35 25.01 13.79
C ASN A 260 -31.10 26.32 13.53
N ASN A 261 -31.85 26.82 14.51
CA ASN A 261 -32.64 28.05 14.40
C ASN A 261 -32.14 29.11 15.37
N THR A 262 -31.85 28.71 16.61
CA THR A 262 -31.39 29.59 17.68
C THR A 262 -29.98 29.21 18.10
N ILE A 263 -29.30 30.12 18.79
CA ILE A 263 -27.94 29.92 19.32
C ILE A 263 -27.93 29.78 20.84
N PHE A 264 -29.11 29.84 21.44
CA PHE A 264 -29.29 29.75 22.88
C PHE A 264 -28.61 28.50 23.47
N TRP A 265 -28.77 27.34 22.83
CA TRP A 265 -28.17 26.09 23.28
C TRP A 265 -26.65 26.07 23.15
N ASP A 266 -26.10 26.69 22.09
CA ASP A 266 -24.65 26.84 21.95
C ASP A 266 -24.04 27.72 23.02
N LEU A 267 -24.73 28.80 23.42
CA LEU A 267 -24.28 29.64 24.53
C LEU A 267 -24.37 28.90 25.86
N LEU A 268 -25.47 28.18 26.09
CA LEU A 268 -25.68 27.43 27.34
C LEU A 268 -24.68 26.29 27.52
N PHE A 269 -24.37 25.56 26.45
CA PHE A 269 -23.47 24.40 26.48
C PHE A 269 -22.02 24.72 26.06
N GLY A 270 -21.72 26.00 25.77
CA GLY A 270 -20.35 26.45 25.49
C GLY A 270 -19.81 26.01 24.13
N THR A 271 -20.68 25.80 23.14
CA THR A 271 -20.31 25.46 21.75
C THR A 271 -20.40 26.65 20.80
N TRP A 272 -20.66 27.87 21.30
CA TRP A 272 -20.69 29.10 20.50
C TRP A 272 -19.29 29.57 20.10
N TYR A 273 -19.11 29.95 18.83
CA TYR A 273 -17.83 30.39 18.29
C TYR A 273 -17.97 31.46 17.20
N LEU A 274 -17.44 32.65 17.44
CA LEU A 274 -17.35 33.73 16.45
C LEU A 274 -16.12 34.62 16.70
N PRO A 275 -14.96 34.32 16.10
CA PRO A 275 -13.77 35.15 16.24
C PRO A 275 -13.95 36.50 15.51
N ARG A 276 -13.42 37.59 16.10
CA ARG A 276 -13.55 38.96 15.56
C ARG A 276 -12.46 39.37 14.56
N GLU A 277 -11.30 38.72 14.62
CA GLU A 277 -10.07 39.18 13.93
C GLU A 277 -9.80 38.46 12.61
N ARG A 278 -10.60 37.45 12.27
CA ARG A 278 -10.40 36.63 11.07
C ARG A 278 -11.71 36.15 10.49
N GLU A 279 -11.68 35.81 9.21
CA GLU A 279 -12.76 35.10 8.53
C GLU A 279 -12.41 33.63 8.34
N VAL A 280 -13.40 32.81 8.00
CA VAL A 280 -13.20 31.40 7.68
C VAL A 280 -12.35 31.30 6.40
N ALA A 281 -11.26 30.54 6.44
CA ALA A 281 -10.39 30.38 5.29
C ALA A 281 -11.05 29.51 4.22
N GLU A 282 -11.10 28.20 4.45
CA GLU A 282 -11.67 27.23 3.52
C GLU A 282 -12.82 26.44 4.14
N LEU A 283 -13.85 26.18 3.33
CA LEU A 283 -15.00 25.37 3.72
C LEU A 283 -14.87 23.94 3.20
N GLY A 284 -15.70 23.05 3.76
CA GLY A 284 -15.92 21.72 3.23
C GLY A 284 -15.23 20.61 4.03
N LEU A 285 -14.96 19.50 3.37
CA LEU A 285 -14.21 18.37 3.94
C LEU A 285 -12.73 18.43 3.59
N LEU A 286 -11.90 17.72 4.37
CA LEU A 286 -10.46 17.57 4.08
C LEU A 286 -10.22 16.89 2.72
N ASN A 287 -11.08 15.96 2.33
CA ASN A 287 -11.05 15.37 1.00
C ASN A 287 -11.64 16.31 -0.06
N ARG A 288 -10.78 17.00 -0.82
CA ARG A 288 -11.20 17.86 -1.94
C ARG A 288 -11.78 17.11 -3.15
N GLN A 289 -11.60 15.79 -3.20
CA GLN A 289 -12.16 14.91 -4.22
C GLN A 289 -13.45 14.22 -3.76
N TYR A 290 -14.07 14.71 -2.68
CA TYR A 290 -15.36 14.19 -2.23
C TYR A 290 -16.40 14.24 -3.37
N PRO A 291 -17.27 13.22 -3.51
CA PRO A 291 -18.21 13.16 -4.62
C PRO A 291 -19.11 14.39 -4.71
N ARG A 292 -19.43 14.83 -5.93
CA ARG A 292 -20.23 16.04 -6.17
C ARG A 292 -21.63 15.75 -6.68
N ASP A 293 -21.85 14.60 -7.32
CA ASP A 293 -23.16 14.25 -7.88
C ASP A 293 -24.07 13.56 -6.85
N PHE A 294 -25.38 13.71 -7.03
CA PHE A 294 -26.42 13.19 -6.17
C PHE A 294 -26.27 11.70 -5.87
N ARG A 295 -26.01 10.86 -6.88
CA ARG A 295 -25.97 9.40 -6.70
C ARG A 295 -24.76 8.98 -5.87
N SER A 296 -23.60 9.55 -6.17
CA SER A 296 -22.38 9.26 -5.44
C SER A 296 -22.45 9.76 -3.99
N LEU A 297 -23.10 10.89 -3.74
CA LEU A 297 -23.34 11.41 -2.38
C LEU A 297 -24.28 10.53 -1.54
N LEU A 298 -25.19 9.77 -2.15
CA LEU A 298 -26.00 8.76 -1.44
C LEU A 298 -25.17 7.53 -1.01
N LEU A 299 -24.12 7.21 -1.75
CA LEU A 299 -23.24 6.07 -1.45
C LEU A 299 -22.05 6.45 -0.56
N ALA A 300 -21.70 7.74 -0.51
CA ALA A 300 -20.58 8.25 0.25
C ALA A 300 -20.58 7.80 1.74
N PRO A 301 -21.72 7.78 2.45
CA PRO A 301 -21.76 7.31 3.84
C PRO A 301 -21.43 5.83 4.02
N CYS A 302 -21.40 5.03 2.94
CA CYS A 302 -21.02 3.61 2.96
C CYS A 302 -19.50 3.39 2.83
N ILE A 303 -18.73 4.42 2.47
CA ILE A 303 -17.26 4.37 2.35
C ILE A 303 -16.62 4.97 3.61
N ALA A 304 -15.79 4.20 4.31
CA ALA A 304 -15.24 4.63 5.61
C ALA A 304 -14.02 5.54 5.41
N GLY A 305 -14.00 6.69 6.08
CA GLY A 305 -12.87 7.63 6.03
C GLY A 305 -12.79 8.49 4.78
N LEU A 306 -13.81 8.45 3.90
CA LEU A 306 -13.87 9.21 2.65
C LEU A 306 -13.77 10.74 2.87
N ASP A 307 -14.29 11.23 3.99
CA ASP A 307 -14.27 12.63 4.41
C ASP A 307 -12.86 13.14 4.76
N ARG A 308 -11.96 12.23 5.17
CA ARG A 308 -10.60 12.51 5.62
C ARG A 308 -9.53 12.04 4.63
N SER A 309 -9.87 11.08 3.78
CA SER A 309 -8.92 10.51 2.84
C SER A 309 -8.59 11.53 1.76
N GLN A 310 -7.35 12.03 1.75
CA GLN A 310 -6.78 12.61 0.53
C GLN A 310 -6.52 11.54 -0.56
N GLY A 311 -6.81 10.28 -0.23
CA GLY A 311 -6.78 9.11 -1.09
C GLY A 311 -7.90 9.12 -2.12
N PRO A 312 -7.67 8.49 -3.29
CA PRO A 312 -8.68 8.44 -4.34
C PRO A 312 -9.93 7.70 -3.86
N VAL A 313 -11.08 8.16 -4.33
CA VAL A 313 -12.39 7.59 -4.03
C VAL A 313 -12.45 6.16 -4.58
N GLU A 314 -12.63 5.16 -3.69
CA GLU A 314 -12.80 3.76 -4.12
C GLU A 314 -13.99 3.66 -5.08
N THR A 315 -13.73 3.18 -6.30
CA THR A 315 -14.80 2.82 -7.25
C THR A 315 -15.61 1.65 -6.70
N TRP A 316 -16.85 1.46 -7.16
CA TRP A 316 -17.66 0.30 -6.74
C TRP A 316 -16.96 -1.04 -6.99
N ARG A 317 -16.14 -1.11 -8.05
CA ARG A 317 -15.34 -2.30 -8.39
C ARG A 317 -14.25 -2.55 -7.36
N GLU A 318 -13.54 -1.49 -6.96
CA GLU A 318 -12.49 -1.57 -5.94
C GLU A 318 -13.08 -1.92 -4.57
N TRP A 319 -14.23 -1.33 -4.23
CA TRP A 319 -14.96 -1.68 -3.01
C TRP A 319 -15.33 -3.17 -2.99
N LEU A 320 -15.92 -3.69 -4.08
CA LEU A 320 -16.28 -5.11 -4.19
C LEU A 320 -15.04 -5.99 -4.08
N LEU A 321 -13.96 -5.63 -4.74
CA LEU A 321 -12.69 -6.36 -4.71
C LEU A 321 -12.09 -6.37 -3.29
N ASN A 322 -12.10 -5.24 -2.60
CA ASN A 322 -11.67 -5.09 -1.21
C ASN A 322 -12.51 -5.93 -0.27
N PHE A 323 -13.83 -5.93 -0.47
CA PHE A 323 -14.76 -6.75 0.28
C PHE A 323 -14.48 -8.24 0.08
N LEU A 324 -14.30 -8.69 -1.16
CA LEU A 324 -13.97 -10.08 -1.48
C LEU A 324 -12.62 -10.52 -0.91
N ILE A 325 -11.60 -9.66 -0.97
CA ILE A 325 -10.29 -9.92 -0.34
C ILE A 325 -10.47 -10.09 1.17
N ARG A 326 -11.23 -9.21 1.85
CA ARG A 326 -11.50 -9.34 3.28
C ARG A 326 -12.17 -10.67 3.62
N LEU A 327 -13.13 -11.11 2.81
CA LEU A 327 -13.78 -12.41 2.98
C LEU A 327 -12.80 -13.58 2.78
N ASP A 328 -11.97 -13.56 1.74
CA ASP A 328 -10.94 -14.59 1.52
C ASP A 328 -9.92 -14.61 2.67
N MET A 329 -9.49 -13.44 3.18
CA MET A 329 -8.57 -13.37 4.33
C MET A 329 -9.20 -13.93 5.61
N LEU A 330 -10.49 -13.72 5.85
CA LEU A 330 -11.22 -14.36 6.96
C LEU A 330 -11.25 -15.88 6.79
N TRP A 331 -11.49 -16.36 5.57
CA TRP A 331 -11.49 -17.79 5.25
C TRP A 331 -10.10 -18.43 5.44
N VAL A 332 -9.04 -17.81 4.92
CA VAL A 332 -7.64 -18.26 5.10
C VAL A 332 -7.29 -18.32 6.58
N GLY A 333 -7.66 -17.29 7.35
CA GLY A 333 -7.47 -17.27 8.80
C GLY A 333 -8.19 -18.43 9.51
N TRP A 334 -9.44 -18.70 9.15
CA TRP A 334 -10.26 -19.76 9.77
C TRP A 334 -9.84 -21.18 9.35
N HIS A 335 -9.50 -21.40 8.08
CA HIS A 335 -9.26 -22.73 7.53
C HIS A 335 -7.77 -23.10 7.49
N GLU A 336 -6.94 -22.25 6.88
CA GLU A 336 -5.53 -22.58 6.61
C GLU A 336 -4.63 -22.24 7.80
N TYR A 337 -4.72 -21.01 8.32
CA TYR A 337 -3.84 -20.54 9.41
C TYR A 337 -4.09 -21.33 10.70
N ARG A 338 -5.35 -21.59 11.09
CA ARG A 338 -5.67 -22.45 12.25
C ARG A 338 -5.08 -23.85 12.14
N GLY A 339 -5.06 -24.42 10.94
CA GLY A 339 -4.44 -25.72 10.68
C GLY A 339 -2.93 -25.69 10.95
N VAL A 340 -2.26 -24.64 10.50
CA VAL A 340 -0.83 -24.41 10.75
C VAL A 340 -0.55 -24.21 12.24
N VAL A 341 -1.35 -23.40 12.95
CA VAL A 341 -1.25 -23.19 14.41
C VAL A 341 -1.35 -24.53 15.16
N LYS A 342 -2.35 -25.36 14.82
CA LYS A 342 -2.51 -26.68 15.44
C LYS A 342 -1.32 -27.59 15.16
N ALA A 343 -0.79 -27.58 13.94
CA ALA A 343 0.38 -28.37 13.57
C ALA A 343 1.65 -27.89 14.28
N ALA A 344 1.78 -26.59 14.56
CA ALA A 344 2.94 -26.00 15.21
C ALA A 344 3.08 -26.37 16.70
N ARG A 345 2.04 -26.97 17.30
CA ARG A 345 2.09 -27.49 18.67
C ARG A 345 2.83 -28.83 18.79
N ASN A 346 2.97 -29.57 17.68
CA ASN A 346 3.75 -30.81 17.64
C ASN A 346 4.45 -30.94 16.27
N PRO A 347 5.56 -30.21 16.07
CA PRO A 347 6.29 -30.21 14.80
C PRO A 347 6.84 -31.59 14.43
N ALA A 348 7.32 -32.39 15.41
CA ALA A 348 7.84 -33.74 15.16
C ALA A 348 6.79 -34.66 14.51
N ALA A 349 5.58 -34.73 15.07
CA ALA A 349 4.50 -35.52 14.51
C ALA A 349 4.01 -34.99 13.15
N CYS A 350 4.11 -33.68 12.92
CA CYS A 350 3.84 -33.09 11.61
C CYS A 350 4.89 -33.53 10.57
N GLN A 351 6.17 -33.40 10.90
CA GLN A 351 7.29 -33.74 10.03
C GLN A 351 7.34 -35.23 9.68
N GLN A 352 7.07 -36.12 10.64
CA GLN A 352 6.93 -37.56 10.36
C GLN A 352 5.83 -37.84 9.33
N ARG A 353 4.65 -37.20 9.45
CA ARG A 353 3.55 -37.36 8.48
C ARG A 353 3.91 -36.80 7.11
N VAL A 354 4.59 -35.65 7.07
CA VAL A 354 5.04 -35.03 5.81
C VAL A 354 6.06 -35.92 5.11
N LEU A 355 7.05 -36.45 5.84
CA LEU A 355 8.04 -37.38 5.29
C LEU A 355 7.35 -38.61 4.69
N ARG A 356 6.48 -39.30 5.45
CA ARG A 356 5.73 -40.46 4.94
C ARG A 356 4.92 -40.14 3.68
N ARG A 357 4.25 -38.99 3.65
CA ARG A 357 3.51 -38.51 2.48
C ARG A 357 4.42 -38.33 1.26
N ILE A 358 5.60 -37.75 1.43
CA ILE A 358 6.58 -37.57 0.35
C ILE A 358 7.10 -38.93 -0.12
N LEU A 359 7.49 -39.83 0.79
CA LEU A 359 8.01 -41.16 0.47
C LEU A 359 6.97 -42.00 -0.29
N ASN A 360 5.71 -42.03 0.17
CA ASN A 360 4.64 -42.76 -0.51
C ASN A 360 4.43 -42.27 -1.96
N ARG A 361 4.45 -40.94 -2.16
CA ARG A 361 4.30 -40.34 -3.50
C ARG A 361 5.41 -40.76 -4.47
N HIS A 362 6.61 -41.00 -3.97
CA HIS A 362 7.77 -41.34 -4.79
C HIS A 362 8.11 -42.83 -4.83
N ARG A 363 7.33 -43.69 -4.16
CA ARG A 363 7.64 -45.13 -4.00
C ARG A 363 7.97 -45.89 -5.28
N ASP A 364 7.42 -45.43 -6.42
CA ASP A 364 7.57 -46.08 -7.72
C ASP A 364 8.67 -45.50 -8.59
N THR A 365 9.38 -44.46 -8.13
CA THR A 365 10.48 -43.85 -8.89
C THR A 365 11.74 -44.71 -8.83
N ARG A 366 12.58 -44.61 -9.87
CA ARG A 366 13.86 -45.35 -9.91
C ARG A 366 14.76 -44.97 -8.72
N PHE A 367 14.80 -43.68 -8.36
CA PHE A 367 15.54 -43.19 -7.21
C PHE A 367 15.06 -43.82 -5.90
N ALA A 368 13.74 -43.82 -5.64
CA ALA A 368 13.21 -44.41 -4.42
C ALA A 368 13.49 -45.92 -4.33
N ARG A 369 13.35 -46.65 -5.44
CA ARG A 369 13.67 -48.09 -5.48
C ARG A 369 15.15 -48.37 -5.26
N GLN A 370 16.04 -47.55 -5.81
CA GLN A 370 17.49 -47.70 -5.65
C GLN A 370 17.92 -47.61 -4.19
N PHE A 371 17.37 -46.65 -3.43
CA PHE A 371 17.69 -46.45 -2.02
C PHE A 371 16.71 -47.12 -1.05
N GLY A 372 15.78 -47.93 -1.57
CA GLY A 372 14.77 -48.61 -0.78
C GLY A 372 13.88 -47.66 0.03
N LEU A 373 13.51 -46.49 -0.51
CA LEU A 373 12.72 -45.49 0.19
C LEU A 373 11.24 -45.90 0.21
N THR A 374 10.70 -46.18 1.41
CA THR A 374 9.30 -46.60 1.60
C THR A 374 8.61 -45.76 2.66
N GLU A 375 7.27 -45.66 2.59
CA GLU A 375 6.48 -44.89 3.56
C GLU A 375 6.49 -45.45 4.99
N ALA A 376 6.96 -46.69 5.16
CA ALA A 376 7.09 -47.33 6.46
C ALA A 376 8.25 -46.74 7.29
N LEU A 377 9.22 -46.10 6.64
CA LEU A 377 10.41 -45.59 7.30
C LEU A 377 10.08 -44.51 8.34
N ASP A 378 10.71 -44.62 9.51
CA ASP A 378 10.87 -43.49 10.41
C ASP A 378 12.01 -42.56 9.97
N ILE A 379 12.18 -41.45 10.67
CA ILE A 379 13.19 -40.43 10.34
C ILE A 379 14.62 -40.99 10.43
N GLU A 380 14.91 -41.83 11.42
CA GLU A 380 16.24 -42.40 11.62
C GLU A 380 16.57 -43.46 10.56
N GLU A 381 15.61 -44.33 10.24
CA GLU A 381 15.75 -45.30 9.16
C GLU A 381 15.91 -44.61 7.79
N PHE A 382 15.18 -43.51 7.57
CA PHE A 382 15.33 -42.69 6.36
C PHE A 382 16.74 -42.09 6.26
N ARG A 383 17.27 -41.54 7.36
CA ARG A 383 18.64 -40.99 7.43
C ARG A 383 19.71 -42.06 7.17
N ALA A 384 19.51 -43.26 7.68
CA ALA A 384 20.43 -44.38 7.50
C ALA A 384 20.46 -44.90 6.06
N ARG A 385 19.34 -44.84 5.33
CA ARG A 385 19.25 -45.35 3.95
C ARG A 385 19.79 -44.41 2.89
N LEU A 386 19.62 -43.10 3.10
CA LEU A 386 19.95 -42.10 2.09
C LEU A 386 20.96 -41.11 2.64
N PRO A 387 22.18 -41.00 2.08
CA PRO A 387 23.10 -39.93 2.46
C PRO A 387 22.59 -38.56 1.98
N VAL A 388 23.16 -37.49 2.54
CA VAL A 388 22.88 -36.11 2.06
C VAL A 388 23.15 -36.02 0.56
N GLN A 389 22.27 -35.31 -0.14
CA GLN A 389 22.38 -35.08 -1.58
C GLN A 389 22.71 -33.60 -1.84
N ASP A 390 23.53 -33.36 -2.85
CA ASP A 390 23.69 -32.06 -3.49
C ASP A 390 22.95 -32.03 -4.84
N TYR A 391 23.06 -30.94 -5.60
CA TYR A 391 22.40 -30.91 -6.92
C TYR A 391 23.08 -31.84 -7.92
N GLU A 392 24.40 -32.00 -7.85
CA GLU A 392 25.17 -32.76 -8.83
C GLU A 392 24.91 -34.27 -8.72
N SER A 393 24.69 -34.79 -7.51
CA SER A 393 24.23 -36.15 -7.27
C SER A 393 22.81 -36.41 -7.81
N LEU A 394 21.93 -35.40 -7.77
CA LEU A 394 20.56 -35.50 -8.31
C LEU A 394 20.48 -35.23 -9.83
N ARG A 395 21.42 -34.46 -10.40
CA ARG A 395 21.40 -34.03 -11.81
C ARG A 395 21.19 -35.19 -12.79
N PRO A 396 21.84 -36.37 -12.66
CA PRO A 396 21.60 -37.49 -13.57
C PRO A 396 20.14 -37.95 -13.60
N TYR A 397 19.45 -37.96 -12.45
CA TYR A 397 18.04 -38.39 -12.37
C TYR A 397 17.11 -37.34 -12.97
N VAL A 398 17.36 -36.05 -12.69
CA VAL A 398 16.59 -34.94 -13.26
C VAL A 398 16.71 -34.92 -14.79
N MET A 399 17.94 -34.95 -15.31
CA MET A 399 18.19 -34.85 -16.75
C MET A 399 17.76 -36.12 -17.50
N ARG A 400 17.87 -37.32 -16.92
CA ARG A 400 17.32 -38.54 -17.53
C ARG A 400 15.81 -38.52 -17.56
N GLN A 401 15.16 -38.07 -16.50
CA GLN A 401 13.71 -37.93 -16.47
C GLN A 401 13.21 -37.01 -17.57
N ASP A 402 13.83 -35.84 -17.71
CA ASP A 402 13.54 -34.86 -18.75
C ASP A 402 13.64 -35.46 -20.17
N ARG A 403 14.75 -36.15 -20.45
CA ARG A 403 15.01 -36.74 -21.77
C ARG A 403 14.16 -37.97 -22.11
N THR A 404 13.86 -38.82 -21.12
CA THR A 404 13.25 -40.14 -21.36
C THR A 404 11.74 -40.15 -21.11
N GLY A 405 11.19 -39.20 -20.38
CA GLY A 405 9.80 -39.25 -19.93
C GLY A 405 9.58 -40.16 -18.71
N GLU A 406 10.52 -41.05 -18.38
CA GLU A 406 10.35 -42.06 -17.32
C GLU A 406 10.52 -41.50 -15.89
N PRO A 407 9.87 -42.10 -14.87
CA PRO A 407 9.90 -41.61 -13.49
C PRO A 407 11.22 -41.94 -12.77
N TRP A 408 12.30 -41.24 -13.13
CA TRP A 408 13.62 -41.42 -12.50
C TRP A 408 13.67 -40.83 -11.10
N LEU A 409 13.30 -39.56 -10.93
CA LEU A 409 13.30 -38.84 -9.66
C LEU A 409 11.88 -38.60 -9.14
N ASN A 410 10.98 -38.14 -10.02
CA ASN A 410 9.60 -37.76 -9.72
C ASN A 410 8.61 -38.72 -10.42
N PRO A 411 7.41 -38.96 -9.84
CA PRO A 411 6.43 -39.90 -10.41
C PRO A 411 5.80 -39.44 -11.73
N GLN A 412 5.82 -38.14 -12.01
CA GLN A 412 5.30 -37.52 -13.24
C GLN A 412 6.36 -36.59 -13.82
N GLN A 413 6.19 -36.14 -15.06
CA GLN A 413 7.05 -35.10 -15.63
C GLN A 413 6.85 -33.75 -14.89
N PRO A 414 7.92 -32.97 -14.68
CA PRO A 414 7.80 -31.61 -14.20
C PRO A 414 6.95 -30.76 -15.16
N VAL A 415 6.16 -29.84 -14.62
CA VAL A 415 5.41 -28.88 -15.44
C VAL A 415 6.32 -27.76 -15.97
N MET A 416 7.42 -27.51 -15.25
CA MET A 416 8.53 -26.64 -15.67
C MET A 416 9.73 -26.88 -14.75
N TYR A 417 10.84 -26.20 -15.03
CA TYR A 417 11.99 -26.11 -14.12
C TYR A 417 12.21 -24.67 -13.64
N HIS A 418 12.61 -24.52 -12.38
CA HIS A 418 13.24 -23.28 -11.93
C HIS A 418 14.75 -23.34 -12.19
N VAL A 419 15.30 -22.29 -12.76
CA VAL A 419 16.74 -22.20 -13.07
C VAL A 419 17.49 -21.42 -11.96
N THR A 420 18.68 -21.89 -11.57
CA THR A 420 19.58 -21.18 -10.63
C THR A 420 21.06 -21.33 -11.01
N SER A 421 21.91 -20.42 -10.50
CA SER A 421 23.36 -20.47 -10.64
C SER A 421 23.95 -21.71 -9.94
N GLY A 422 24.69 -22.51 -10.72
CA GLY A 422 25.34 -23.75 -10.27
C GLY A 422 26.74 -23.52 -9.71
N THR A 423 27.18 -24.36 -8.77
CA THR A 423 28.58 -24.40 -8.28
C THR A 423 29.58 -24.75 -9.40
N THR A 424 29.14 -25.48 -10.42
CA THR A 424 29.95 -26.07 -11.49
C THR A 424 29.90 -25.28 -12.81
N GLY A 425 29.32 -24.08 -12.82
CA GLY A 425 29.12 -23.27 -14.04
C GLY A 425 27.94 -23.72 -14.92
N SER A 426 27.44 -24.95 -14.75
CA SER A 426 26.22 -25.43 -15.40
C SER A 426 24.97 -25.07 -14.60
N PRO A 427 23.92 -24.46 -15.19
CA PRO A 427 22.70 -24.12 -14.48
C PRO A 427 22.07 -25.32 -13.77
N LYS A 428 21.47 -25.08 -12.59
CA LYS A 428 20.65 -26.08 -11.90
C LYS A 428 19.20 -25.94 -12.38
N PHE A 429 18.59 -27.05 -12.77
CA PHE A 429 17.19 -27.16 -13.17
C PHE A 429 16.41 -27.86 -12.06
N ILE A 430 15.79 -27.06 -11.20
CA ILE A 430 15.01 -27.55 -10.08
C ILE A 430 13.62 -27.96 -10.57
N PRO A 431 13.20 -29.23 -10.40
CA PRO A 431 11.89 -29.68 -10.86
C PRO A 431 10.74 -28.93 -10.19
N VAL A 432 9.77 -28.47 -10.98
CA VAL A 432 8.51 -27.91 -10.47
C VAL A 432 7.38 -28.85 -10.84
N MET A 433 6.75 -29.45 -9.84
CA MET A 433 5.62 -30.36 -10.02
C MET A 433 4.30 -29.59 -9.91
N ALA A 434 3.22 -30.13 -10.47
CA ALA A 434 1.88 -29.59 -10.22
C ALA A 434 1.55 -29.51 -8.72
N SER A 435 2.02 -30.48 -7.94
CA SER A 435 1.88 -30.50 -6.47
C SER A 435 2.73 -29.42 -5.78
N THR A 436 3.93 -29.11 -6.31
CA THR A 436 4.76 -28.01 -5.84
C THR A 436 4.03 -26.68 -5.97
N LEU A 437 3.34 -26.44 -7.09
CA LEU A 437 2.56 -25.22 -7.31
C LEU A 437 1.41 -25.07 -6.31
N VAL A 438 0.75 -26.17 -5.92
CA VAL A 438 -0.29 -26.15 -4.87
C VAL A 438 0.31 -25.72 -3.52
N GLY A 439 1.47 -26.28 -3.15
CA GLY A 439 2.18 -25.90 -1.93
C GLY A 439 2.61 -24.43 -1.91
N LEU A 440 3.18 -23.95 -3.02
CA LEU A 440 3.58 -22.55 -3.17
C LEU A 440 2.40 -21.58 -3.07
N LYS A 441 1.27 -21.90 -3.71
CA LYS A 441 0.03 -21.09 -3.60
C LYS A 441 -0.48 -20.99 -2.17
N LYS A 442 -0.43 -22.09 -1.42
CA LYS A 442 -0.82 -22.11 0.00
C LYS A 442 0.13 -21.25 0.85
N CYS A 443 1.43 -21.36 0.62
CA CYS A 443 2.41 -20.51 1.32
C CYS A 443 2.20 -19.02 1.00
N GLN A 444 1.91 -18.68 -0.26
CA GLN A 444 1.60 -17.31 -0.67
C GLN A 444 0.31 -16.80 -0.01
N ARG A 445 -0.78 -17.58 -0.01
CA ARG A 445 -2.04 -17.21 0.66
C ARG A 445 -1.82 -16.93 2.14
N LEU A 446 -1.03 -17.77 2.81
CA LEU A 446 -0.68 -17.60 4.21
C LEU A 446 0.17 -16.35 4.44
N ALA A 447 1.18 -16.11 3.60
CA ALA A 447 2.00 -14.89 3.67
C ALA A 447 1.14 -13.63 3.43
N THR A 448 0.25 -13.64 2.44
CA THR A 448 -0.70 -12.55 2.18
C THR A 448 -1.64 -12.32 3.37
N TYR A 449 -2.14 -13.38 4.00
CA TYR A 449 -2.96 -13.27 5.21
C TYR A 449 -2.19 -12.62 6.36
N LEU A 450 -0.95 -13.03 6.61
CA LEU A 450 -0.10 -12.45 7.66
C LEU A 450 0.23 -10.97 7.38
N GLN A 451 0.50 -10.62 6.11
CA GLN A 451 0.65 -9.24 5.66
C GLN A 451 -0.64 -8.43 5.84
N PHE A 452 -1.80 -9.01 5.56
CA PHE A 452 -3.10 -8.37 5.76
C PHE A 452 -3.40 -8.14 7.25
N GLN A 453 -3.06 -9.09 8.12
CA GLN A 453 -3.17 -8.92 9.57
C GLN A 453 -2.24 -7.81 10.08
N ALA A 454 -1.02 -7.73 9.53
CA ALA A 454 -0.05 -6.69 9.87
C ALA A 454 -0.54 -5.29 9.48
N ASN A 455 -1.05 -5.13 8.26
CA ASN A 455 -1.59 -3.85 7.80
C ASN A 455 -2.69 -4.05 6.74
N PRO A 456 -3.98 -4.04 7.15
CA PRO A 456 -5.10 -4.15 6.21
C PRO A 456 -5.16 -2.98 5.21
N GLY A 457 -4.64 -1.81 5.61
CA GLY A 457 -4.55 -0.61 4.78
C GLY A 457 -3.63 -0.77 3.57
N GLY A 458 -2.68 -1.73 3.61
CA GLY A 458 -1.90 -2.10 2.43
C GLY A 458 -2.75 -2.67 1.29
N PHE A 459 -3.95 -3.17 1.57
CA PHE A 459 -4.78 -3.84 0.57
C PHE A 459 -5.94 -2.97 0.05
N SER A 460 -6.12 -1.74 0.58
CA SER A 460 -7.22 -0.87 0.17
C SER A 460 -7.05 -0.31 -1.25
N GLY A 461 -5.81 -0.01 -1.65
CA GLY A 461 -5.50 0.53 -2.98
C GLY A 461 -4.91 -0.51 -3.93
N ARG A 462 -3.98 -0.07 -4.77
CA ARG A 462 -3.31 -0.88 -5.79
C ARG A 462 -1.97 -1.43 -5.28
N ILE A 463 -1.56 -2.54 -5.87
CA ILE A 463 -0.33 -3.28 -5.53
C ILE A 463 0.69 -3.09 -6.65
N LEU A 464 1.85 -2.51 -6.34
CA LEU A 464 2.99 -2.53 -7.23
C LEU A 464 3.91 -3.70 -6.82
N GLY A 465 3.68 -4.85 -7.45
CA GLY A 465 4.50 -6.04 -7.28
C GLY A 465 5.54 -6.14 -8.39
N LEU A 466 6.82 -6.33 -8.04
CA LEU A 466 7.93 -6.45 -8.97
C LEU A 466 8.49 -7.88 -8.92
N VAL A 467 8.29 -8.63 -10.01
CA VAL A 467 8.68 -10.05 -10.13
C VAL A 467 9.64 -10.28 -11.30
N GLY A 468 10.34 -11.42 -11.30
CA GLY A 468 11.14 -11.88 -12.44
C GLY A 468 10.27 -12.41 -13.60
N PRO A 469 10.86 -12.65 -14.78
CA PRO A 469 10.14 -13.26 -15.91
C PRO A 469 9.70 -14.68 -15.56
N ALA A 470 8.50 -15.08 -16.03
CA ALA A 470 7.95 -16.42 -15.76
C ALA A 470 8.60 -17.51 -16.62
N PHE A 471 9.03 -17.16 -17.83
CA PHE A 471 9.64 -18.05 -18.80
C PHE A 471 10.93 -17.42 -19.32
N GLU A 472 12.01 -18.21 -19.32
CA GLU A 472 13.33 -17.80 -19.80
C GLU A 472 13.76 -18.66 -21.00
N GLY A 473 13.25 -19.89 -21.13
CA GLY A 473 13.49 -20.76 -22.27
C GLY A 473 12.82 -22.12 -22.14
N GLN A 474 13.26 -23.07 -22.97
CA GLN A 474 12.85 -24.47 -22.96
C GLN A 474 14.07 -25.38 -22.99
N LEU A 475 13.98 -26.55 -22.34
CA LEU A 475 14.95 -27.63 -22.48
C LEU A 475 14.74 -28.36 -23.81
N ASP A 476 15.70 -29.20 -24.21
CA ASP A 476 15.63 -30.01 -25.44
C ASP A 476 14.39 -30.92 -25.48
N SER A 477 13.85 -31.30 -24.31
CA SER A 477 12.60 -32.06 -24.15
C SER A 477 11.34 -31.27 -24.50
N GLY A 478 11.43 -29.94 -24.65
CA GLY A 478 10.32 -29.01 -24.80
C GLY A 478 9.71 -28.51 -23.48
N ILE A 479 10.19 -28.98 -22.33
CA ILE A 479 9.70 -28.50 -21.02
C ILE A 479 10.27 -27.11 -20.74
N PRO A 480 9.43 -26.11 -20.36
CA PRO A 480 9.88 -24.75 -20.10
C PRO A 480 10.69 -24.61 -18.81
N PHE A 481 11.55 -23.60 -18.76
CA PHE A 481 12.23 -23.14 -17.54
C PHE A 481 12.11 -21.62 -17.35
N GLY A 482 12.16 -21.16 -16.10
CA GLY A 482 12.09 -19.75 -15.74
C GLY A 482 12.17 -19.49 -14.23
N SER A 483 11.83 -18.27 -13.81
CA SER A 483 11.92 -17.88 -12.39
C SER A 483 10.68 -18.28 -11.57
N ALA A 484 10.90 -18.68 -10.32
CA ALA A 484 9.82 -19.00 -9.38
C ALA A 484 8.85 -17.83 -9.14
N SER A 485 9.40 -16.62 -9.05
CA SER A 485 8.64 -15.40 -8.80
C SER A 485 7.67 -15.03 -9.92
N GLY A 486 8.10 -15.19 -11.19
CA GLY A 486 7.26 -14.87 -12.35
C GLY A 486 6.12 -15.87 -12.53
N ASN A 487 6.38 -17.16 -12.32
CA ASN A 487 5.34 -18.19 -12.39
C ASN A 487 4.25 -17.98 -11.33
N LEU A 488 4.65 -17.66 -10.09
CA LEU A 488 3.72 -17.41 -9.00
C LEU A 488 2.74 -16.27 -9.35
N TYR A 489 3.25 -15.17 -9.90
CA TYR A 489 2.44 -14.04 -10.35
C TYR A 489 1.43 -14.44 -11.43
N ARG A 490 1.89 -15.15 -12.48
CA ARG A 490 1.03 -15.61 -13.59
C ARG A 490 -0.07 -16.57 -13.12
N SER A 491 0.19 -17.35 -12.07
CA SER A 491 -0.76 -18.31 -11.49
C SER A 491 -1.83 -17.67 -10.59
N THR A 492 -1.73 -16.37 -10.31
CA THR A 492 -2.69 -15.61 -9.48
C THR A 492 -4.04 -15.49 -10.18
N PRO A 493 -5.19 -15.69 -9.49
CA PRO A 493 -6.51 -15.57 -10.10
C PRO A 493 -6.71 -14.21 -10.81
N LYS A 494 -7.40 -14.20 -11.96
CA LYS A 494 -7.63 -12.98 -12.78
C LYS A 494 -8.21 -11.82 -11.99
N LEU A 495 -9.10 -12.10 -11.04
CA LEU A 495 -9.71 -11.08 -10.19
C LEU A 495 -8.68 -10.42 -9.25
N ALA A 496 -7.73 -11.18 -8.72
CA ALA A 496 -6.66 -10.66 -7.88
C ALA A 496 -5.57 -9.95 -8.70
N GLN A 497 -5.34 -10.37 -9.95
CA GLN A 497 -4.44 -9.65 -10.89
C GLN A 497 -4.90 -8.20 -11.12
N TRP A 498 -6.20 -7.93 -11.02
CA TRP A 498 -6.71 -6.55 -11.12
C TRP A 498 -6.25 -5.63 -10.01
N LYS A 499 -5.72 -6.13 -8.88
CA LYS A 499 -5.10 -5.27 -7.87
C LYS A 499 -3.73 -4.74 -8.30
N TYR A 500 -3.07 -5.43 -9.21
CA TYR A 500 -1.70 -5.10 -9.58
C TYR A 500 -1.65 -4.00 -10.63
N VAL A 501 -0.71 -3.08 -10.46
CA VAL A 501 -0.51 -1.95 -11.38
C VAL A 501 0.06 -2.43 -12.72
N LEU A 502 0.96 -3.40 -12.69
CA LEU A 502 1.73 -3.80 -13.86
C LEU A 502 1.10 -4.99 -14.61
N PRO A 503 0.94 -4.89 -15.95
CA PRO A 503 0.65 -6.05 -16.77
C PRO A 503 1.83 -7.04 -16.73
N VAL A 504 1.52 -8.33 -16.87
CA VAL A 504 2.53 -9.42 -16.84
C VAL A 504 3.61 -9.21 -17.91
N ASP A 505 3.21 -8.69 -19.07
CA ASP A 505 4.06 -8.45 -20.24
C ASP A 505 5.26 -7.52 -19.95
N VAL A 506 5.15 -6.65 -18.94
CA VAL A 506 6.23 -5.74 -18.53
C VAL A 506 7.45 -6.51 -18.00
N PHE A 507 7.24 -7.67 -17.37
CA PHE A 507 8.33 -8.43 -16.79
C PHE A 507 9.16 -9.19 -17.83
N GLU A 508 8.63 -9.36 -19.05
CA GLU A 508 9.27 -10.04 -20.18
C GLU A 508 10.15 -9.11 -21.04
N ILE A 509 10.14 -7.80 -20.78
CA ILE A 509 11.02 -6.82 -21.43
C ILE A 509 12.49 -7.18 -21.14
N GLN A 510 13.27 -7.39 -22.20
CA GLN A 510 14.69 -7.77 -22.10
C GLN A 510 15.61 -6.57 -21.87
N ASP A 511 15.33 -5.43 -22.52
CA ASP A 511 16.09 -4.19 -22.31
C ASP A 511 15.85 -3.68 -20.89
N TYR A 512 16.91 -3.68 -20.08
CA TYR A 512 16.84 -3.32 -18.67
C TYR A 512 16.38 -1.88 -18.46
N GLN A 513 16.91 -0.92 -19.22
CA GLN A 513 16.54 0.49 -19.06
C GLN A 513 15.08 0.72 -19.43
N ALA A 514 14.63 0.18 -20.56
CA ALA A 514 13.25 0.24 -21.02
C ALA A 514 12.30 -0.44 -20.02
N LYS A 515 12.71 -1.56 -19.41
CA LYS A 515 11.92 -2.26 -18.40
C LYS A 515 11.65 -1.38 -17.17
N TYR A 516 12.68 -0.81 -16.55
CA TYR A 516 12.48 0.01 -15.34
C TYR A 516 11.79 1.33 -15.65
N TYR A 517 12.09 1.93 -16.81
CA TYR A 517 11.36 3.10 -17.29
C TYR A 517 9.86 2.80 -17.45
N THR A 518 9.51 1.69 -18.11
CA THR A 518 8.11 1.27 -18.32
C THR A 518 7.41 0.97 -17.00
N ILE A 519 8.07 0.23 -16.09
CA ILE A 519 7.56 -0.05 -14.75
C ILE A 519 7.23 1.26 -14.03
N LEU A 520 8.17 2.20 -14.02
CA LEU A 520 8.00 3.45 -13.30
C LEU A 520 6.92 4.33 -13.95
N ARG A 521 6.88 4.44 -15.28
CA ARG A 521 5.84 5.19 -16.00
C ARG A 521 4.43 4.69 -15.69
N LEU A 522 4.24 3.37 -15.66
CA LEU A 522 2.97 2.75 -15.27
C LEU A 522 2.69 2.87 -13.77
N ALA A 523 3.71 2.87 -12.93
CA ALA A 523 3.54 3.02 -11.48
C ALA A 523 3.21 4.46 -11.07
N LEU A 524 3.76 5.47 -11.75
CA LEU A 524 3.53 6.89 -11.43
C LEU A 524 2.13 7.38 -11.81
N GLN A 525 1.51 6.78 -12.83
CA GLN A 525 0.13 7.07 -13.20
C GLN A 525 -0.87 6.62 -12.14
N GLU A 526 -0.49 5.60 -11.35
CA GLU A 526 -1.32 5.09 -10.28
C GLU A 526 -1.00 5.80 -8.97
N ARG A 527 -1.80 6.80 -8.63
CA ARG A 527 -1.64 7.54 -7.36
C ARG A 527 -1.99 6.66 -6.15
N ASN A 528 -2.88 5.67 -6.30
CA ASN A 528 -3.41 4.84 -5.21
C ASN A 528 -2.55 3.61 -4.85
N VAL A 529 -1.24 3.65 -5.07
CA VAL A 529 -0.38 2.53 -4.64
C VAL A 529 -0.31 2.52 -3.12
N THR A 530 -0.80 1.43 -2.52
CA THR A 530 -0.86 1.23 -1.06
C THR A 530 0.04 0.08 -0.60
N TYR A 531 0.45 -0.80 -1.53
CA TYR A 531 1.34 -1.92 -1.32
C TYR A 531 2.48 -1.89 -2.33
N LEU A 532 3.73 -1.94 -1.86
CA LEU A 532 4.91 -2.26 -2.66
C LEU A 532 5.44 -3.66 -2.34
N GLY A 533 5.64 -4.50 -3.34
CA GLY A 533 6.19 -5.85 -3.16
C GLY A 533 7.37 -6.10 -4.09
N THR A 534 8.53 -6.43 -3.55
CA THR A 534 9.69 -6.85 -4.37
C THR A 534 10.63 -7.73 -3.58
N ALA A 535 11.28 -8.70 -4.21
CA ALA A 535 12.24 -9.58 -3.53
C ALA A 535 13.40 -8.79 -2.91
N ASN A 536 14.07 -7.92 -3.70
CA ASN A 536 15.27 -7.20 -3.25
C ASN A 536 14.99 -5.69 -3.10
N PRO A 537 15.30 -5.07 -1.94
CA PRO A 537 15.07 -3.65 -1.69
C PRO A 537 15.82 -2.71 -2.66
N SER A 538 16.95 -3.14 -3.24
CA SER A 538 17.68 -2.37 -4.27
C SER A 538 16.83 -2.07 -5.51
N THR A 539 15.79 -2.90 -5.77
CA THR A 539 14.84 -2.67 -6.86
C THR A 539 14.06 -1.37 -6.66
N LEU A 540 13.66 -1.05 -5.43
CA LEU A 540 12.92 0.17 -5.14
C LEU A 540 13.84 1.39 -5.22
N LEU A 541 15.08 1.27 -4.73
CA LEU A 541 16.09 2.33 -4.88
C LEU A 541 16.34 2.65 -6.35
N ARG A 542 16.47 1.62 -7.20
CA ARG A 542 16.64 1.82 -8.64
C ARG A 542 15.46 2.55 -9.28
N LEU A 543 14.22 2.32 -8.82
CA LEU A 543 13.07 3.07 -9.32
C LEU A 543 13.15 4.55 -8.95
N LEU A 544 13.63 4.89 -7.75
CA LEU A 544 13.85 6.27 -7.34
C LEU A 544 14.94 6.94 -8.19
N GLU A 545 16.03 6.23 -8.50
CA GLU A 545 17.08 6.72 -9.39
C GLU A 545 16.55 6.99 -10.80
N VAL A 546 15.82 6.04 -11.38
CA VAL A 546 15.22 6.20 -12.72
C VAL A 546 14.23 7.37 -12.75
N ALA A 547 13.51 7.64 -11.65
CA ALA A 547 12.63 8.80 -11.54
C ALA A 547 13.37 10.12 -11.70
N VAL A 548 14.60 10.20 -11.18
CA VAL A 548 15.47 11.38 -11.29
C VAL A 548 16.14 11.43 -12.67
N GLU A 549 16.74 10.32 -13.11
CA GLU A 549 17.45 10.21 -14.39
C GLU A 549 16.57 10.56 -15.60
N SER A 550 15.28 10.16 -15.55
CA SER A 550 14.36 10.27 -16.69
C SER A 550 13.16 11.20 -16.43
N ARG A 551 13.26 12.11 -15.44
CA ARG A 551 12.12 12.91 -14.96
C ARG A 551 11.37 13.66 -16.08
N ASP A 552 12.09 14.33 -16.97
CA ASP A 552 11.48 15.23 -17.95
C ASP A 552 10.70 14.42 -19.00
N GLN A 553 11.22 13.24 -19.34
CA GLN A 553 10.54 12.33 -20.24
C GLN A 553 9.35 11.65 -19.57
N LEU A 554 9.47 11.23 -18.31
CA LEU A 554 8.37 10.62 -17.55
C LEU A 554 7.19 11.59 -17.40
N LEU A 555 7.45 12.86 -17.09
CA LEU A 555 6.42 13.89 -16.96
C LEU A 555 5.69 14.11 -18.30
N ARG A 556 6.43 14.25 -19.41
CA ARG A 556 5.83 14.36 -20.75
C ARG A 556 5.00 13.15 -21.12
N ASP A 557 5.52 11.94 -20.87
CA ASP A 557 4.82 10.70 -21.16
C ASP A 557 3.53 10.56 -20.33
N LEU A 558 3.50 11.07 -19.08
CA LEU A 558 2.31 11.14 -18.23
C LEU A 558 1.25 12.11 -18.76
N GLU A 559 1.67 13.31 -19.18
CA GLU A 559 0.78 14.31 -19.77
C GLU A 559 0.15 13.83 -21.07
N GLN A 560 0.92 13.12 -21.91
CA GLN A 560 0.50 12.75 -23.25
C GLN A 560 -0.12 11.35 -23.34
N GLY A 561 0.00 10.52 -22.30
CA GLY A 561 -0.43 9.12 -22.36
C GLY A 561 0.43 8.27 -23.30
N THR A 562 1.73 8.56 -23.39
CA THR A 562 2.69 7.92 -24.31
C THR A 562 3.75 7.11 -23.56
N LEU A 563 4.61 6.42 -24.31
CA LEU A 563 5.75 5.68 -23.77
C LEU A 563 6.96 5.84 -24.70
N ALA A 564 7.95 6.63 -24.30
CA ALA A 564 9.11 6.98 -25.12
C ALA A 564 9.95 5.76 -25.56
N CYS A 565 10.07 4.75 -24.69
CA CYS A 565 10.86 3.56 -24.98
C CYS A 565 10.09 2.44 -25.71
N ALA A 566 8.91 2.72 -26.29
CA ALA A 566 8.05 1.71 -26.92
C ALA A 566 8.75 0.90 -28.02
N GLU A 567 9.68 1.50 -28.75
CA GLU A 567 10.43 0.84 -29.82
C GLU A 567 11.36 -0.27 -29.32
N LYS A 568 11.84 -0.16 -28.08
CA LYS A 568 12.71 -1.15 -27.42
C LYS A 568 11.93 -2.34 -26.83
N ILE A 569 10.60 -2.28 -26.85
CA ILE A 569 9.71 -3.34 -26.35
C ILE A 569 9.38 -4.30 -27.50
N PRO A 570 9.51 -5.63 -27.32
CA PRO A 570 9.19 -6.56 -28.40
C PRO A 570 7.71 -6.47 -28.81
N VAL A 571 7.45 -6.77 -30.09
CA VAL A 571 6.15 -6.50 -30.75
C VAL A 571 4.99 -7.20 -30.04
N GLU A 572 5.22 -8.42 -29.54
CA GLU A 572 4.21 -9.23 -28.85
C GLU A 572 3.70 -8.56 -27.57
N GLN A 573 4.58 -8.00 -26.74
CA GLN A 573 4.22 -7.35 -25.48
C GLN A 573 3.74 -5.90 -25.66
N ARG A 574 4.22 -5.22 -26.71
CA ARG A 574 4.06 -3.77 -26.92
C ARG A 574 2.59 -3.31 -26.88
N GLY A 575 1.68 -4.07 -27.50
CA GLY A 575 0.26 -3.70 -27.58
C GLY A 575 -0.45 -3.66 -26.22
N ALA A 576 -0.14 -4.60 -25.31
CA ALA A 576 -0.71 -4.61 -23.96
C ALA A 576 -0.18 -3.45 -23.11
N ILE A 577 1.12 -3.20 -23.18
CA ILE A 577 1.80 -2.13 -22.44
C ILE A 577 1.33 -0.75 -22.90
N LEU A 578 1.27 -0.50 -24.21
CA LEU A 578 0.82 0.80 -24.73
C LEU A 578 -0.62 1.11 -24.32
N ARG A 579 -1.52 0.12 -24.35
CA ARG A 579 -2.90 0.29 -23.84
C ARG A 579 -2.95 0.68 -22.37
N ALA A 580 -2.02 0.17 -21.56
CA ALA A 580 -1.92 0.53 -20.15
C ALA A 580 -1.33 1.94 -19.91
N CYS A 581 -0.63 2.53 -20.89
CA CYS A 581 -0.09 3.90 -20.84
C CYS A 581 -1.01 4.96 -21.47
N GLN A 582 -2.04 4.57 -22.23
CA GLN A 582 -2.89 5.47 -23.04
C GLN A 582 -3.62 6.56 -22.25
N GLN A 583 -3.74 6.40 -20.92
CA GLN A 583 -4.40 7.39 -20.09
C GLN A 583 -3.46 8.59 -19.86
N SER A 584 -3.84 9.73 -20.43
CA SER A 584 -3.25 11.05 -20.13
C SER A 584 -3.70 11.50 -18.74
N ASP A 585 -2.75 11.92 -17.90
CA ASP A 585 -3.03 12.51 -16.58
C ASP A 585 -2.14 13.75 -16.31
N PRO A 586 -2.50 14.92 -16.88
CA PRO A 586 -1.74 16.15 -16.69
C PRO A 586 -1.69 16.60 -15.23
N ARG A 587 -2.75 16.33 -14.45
CA ARG A 587 -2.79 16.69 -13.01
C ARG A 587 -1.74 15.92 -12.23
N ARG A 588 -1.60 14.62 -12.52
CA ARG A 588 -0.58 13.79 -11.89
C ARG A 588 0.84 14.20 -12.29
N ALA A 589 1.04 14.59 -13.55
CA ALA A 589 2.31 15.15 -14.00
C ALA A 589 2.64 16.46 -13.26
N ASP A 590 1.67 17.36 -13.07
CA ASP A 590 1.85 18.60 -12.31
C ASP A 590 2.23 18.33 -10.84
N GLU A 591 1.57 17.39 -10.17
CA GLU A 591 1.90 16.95 -8.81
C GLU A 591 3.35 16.43 -8.72
N LEU A 592 3.75 15.57 -9.67
CA LEU A 592 5.09 14.99 -9.70
C LEU A 592 6.17 15.98 -10.12
N ARG A 593 5.84 17.05 -10.85
CA ARG A 593 6.78 18.11 -11.21
C ARG A 593 7.29 18.84 -9.97
N THR A 594 6.46 19.04 -8.96
CA THR A 594 6.87 19.60 -7.67
C THR A 594 7.74 18.62 -6.89
N VAL A 595 7.43 17.32 -6.95
CA VAL A 595 8.20 16.27 -6.27
C VAL A 595 9.58 16.07 -6.88
N LEU A 596 9.68 16.05 -8.21
CA LEU A 596 10.89 15.72 -8.98
C LEU A 596 11.73 16.96 -9.37
N GLN A 597 11.65 18.04 -8.60
CA GLN A 597 12.45 19.25 -8.83
C GLN A 597 13.97 18.98 -8.80
N GLU A 598 14.73 19.81 -9.52
CA GLU A 598 16.19 19.74 -9.54
C GLU A 598 16.80 19.79 -8.13
N GLY A 599 17.70 18.84 -7.84
CA GLY A 599 18.37 18.73 -6.56
C GLY A 599 17.60 17.98 -5.47
N ASN A 600 16.34 17.58 -5.70
CA ASN A 600 15.58 16.77 -4.76
C ASN A 600 15.83 15.26 -4.98
N SER A 601 15.85 14.49 -3.89
CA SER A 601 15.96 13.02 -3.92
C SER A 601 14.64 12.41 -3.44
N PRO A 602 13.73 12.03 -4.34
CA PRO A 602 12.37 11.64 -3.98
C PRO A 602 12.36 10.42 -3.06
N THR A 603 11.39 10.38 -2.17
CA THR A 603 11.05 9.22 -1.34
C THR A 603 9.95 8.39 -1.99
N CYS A 604 9.73 7.16 -1.51
CA CYS A 604 8.59 6.37 -1.95
C CYS A 604 7.25 7.03 -1.57
N GLN A 605 7.21 7.82 -0.49
CA GLN A 605 6.01 8.56 -0.08
C GLN A 605 5.69 9.70 -1.04
N ASP A 606 6.72 10.41 -1.54
CA ASP A 606 6.50 11.51 -2.48
C ASP A 606 5.95 10.99 -3.80
N LEU A 607 6.44 9.83 -4.25
CA LEU A 607 5.91 9.18 -5.45
C LEU A 607 4.56 8.49 -5.19
N TRP A 608 4.34 7.87 -4.04
CA TRP A 608 3.11 7.15 -3.72
C TRP A 608 2.60 7.54 -2.32
N PRO A 609 1.80 8.61 -2.21
CA PRO A 609 1.42 9.21 -0.93
C PRO A 609 0.53 8.32 -0.05
N PHE A 610 -0.10 7.28 -0.62
CA PHE A 610 -0.95 6.33 0.11
C PHE A 610 -0.24 5.02 0.46
N LEU A 611 1.07 4.93 0.27
CA LEU A 611 1.83 3.72 0.60
C LEU A 611 1.70 3.37 2.09
N LYS A 612 1.18 2.17 2.39
CA LYS A 612 1.00 1.67 3.76
C LYS A 612 1.79 0.41 4.06
N LEU A 613 2.09 -0.40 3.05
CA LEU A 613 2.75 -1.69 3.23
C LEU A 613 3.86 -1.88 2.21
N VAL A 614 5.03 -2.32 2.68
CA VAL A 614 6.17 -2.70 1.85
C VAL A 614 6.61 -4.11 2.23
N ALA A 615 6.58 -5.03 1.28
CA ALA A 615 7.04 -6.40 1.45
C ALA A 615 8.32 -6.65 0.65
N THR A 616 9.44 -6.88 1.34
CA THR A 616 10.74 -7.12 0.71
C THR A 616 11.69 -7.89 1.64
N TRP A 617 12.77 -8.48 1.12
CA TRP A 617 13.78 -9.10 1.98
C TRP A 617 14.50 -8.06 2.83
N THR A 618 14.64 -8.37 4.12
CA THR A 618 15.23 -7.51 5.14
C THR A 618 16.46 -8.12 5.79
N GLY A 619 16.65 -9.45 5.67
CA GLY A 619 17.82 -10.18 6.17
C GLY A 619 18.93 -10.43 5.13
N GLY A 620 20.02 -11.06 5.57
CA GLY A 620 21.17 -11.43 4.73
C GLY A 620 21.88 -10.23 4.09
N SER A 621 22.31 -10.38 2.83
CA SER A 621 23.08 -9.35 2.09
C SER A 621 22.27 -8.09 1.73
N CYS A 622 20.97 -8.05 2.05
CA CYS A 622 20.10 -6.92 1.73
C CYS A 622 20.15 -5.78 2.76
N GLY A 623 20.85 -5.95 3.89
CA GLY A 623 20.81 -5.02 5.03
C GLY A 623 21.19 -3.56 4.70
N ILE A 624 22.11 -3.35 3.76
CA ILE A 624 22.58 -2.01 3.36
C ILE A 624 21.55 -1.29 2.50
N ALA A 625 21.09 -1.94 1.43
CA ALA A 625 20.00 -1.44 0.60
C ALA A 625 18.73 -1.20 1.43
N LEU A 626 18.47 -2.05 2.43
CA LEU A 626 17.36 -1.89 3.36
C LEU A 626 17.49 -0.63 4.21
N LYS A 627 18.68 -0.33 4.75
CA LYS A 627 18.91 0.87 5.55
C LYS A 627 18.64 2.14 4.74
N SER A 628 19.13 2.16 3.49
CA SER A 628 18.85 3.26 2.56
C SER A 628 17.35 3.37 2.27
N LEU A 629 16.70 2.25 1.92
CA LEU A 629 15.27 2.20 1.64
C LEU A 629 14.41 2.67 2.82
N LYS A 630 14.71 2.25 4.05
CA LYS A 630 13.96 2.65 5.25
C LYS A 630 13.89 4.16 5.43
N SER A 631 14.96 4.89 5.09
CA SER A 631 14.97 6.36 5.14
C SER A 631 14.08 7.03 4.07
N LYS A 632 13.69 6.27 3.05
CA LYS A 632 12.85 6.70 1.92
C LYS A 632 11.40 6.18 2.00
N LEU A 633 11.03 5.46 3.06
CA LEU A 633 9.67 4.96 3.26
C LEU A 633 8.84 5.92 4.13
N PRO A 634 7.50 5.93 3.98
CA PRO A 634 6.63 6.65 4.91
C PRO A 634 6.85 6.20 6.36
N PRO A 635 6.82 7.11 7.35
CA PRO A 635 7.04 6.76 8.76
C PRO A 635 6.01 5.75 9.32
N ASP A 636 4.79 5.76 8.77
CA ASP A 636 3.68 4.89 9.14
C ASP A 636 3.56 3.63 8.25
N ALA A 637 4.44 3.47 7.26
CA ALA A 637 4.42 2.29 6.40
C ALA A 637 4.97 1.07 7.15
N THR A 638 4.22 -0.03 7.10
CA THR A 638 4.66 -1.31 7.62
C THR A 638 5.63 -1.95 6.64
N LEU A 639 6.83 -2.28 7.11
CA LEU A 639 7.81 -3.07 6.37
C LEU A 639 7.75 -4.51 6.87
N ILE A 640 7.56 -5.47 5.97
CA ILE A 640 7.48 -6.89 6.32
C ILE A 640 8.42 -7.74 5.46
N ASP A 641 9.13 -8.66 6.11
CA ASP A 641 10.03 -9.59 5.43
C ASP A 641 9.23 -10.62 4.61
N LEU A 642 9.72 -10.97 3.42
CA LEU A 642 9.06 -11.97 2.55
C LEU A 642 9.25 -13.43 2.99
N GLY A 643 10.08 -13.66 4.01
CA GLY A 643 10.53 -14.97 4.43
C GLY A 643 11.63 -15.53 3.53
N ILE A 644 12.06 -16.74 3.83
CA ILE A 644 13.11 -17.42 3.08
C ILE A 644 12.47 -18.07 1.85
N LEU A 645 12.77 -17.52 0.67
CA LEU A 645 12.27 -18.00 -0.62
C LEU A 645 13.43 -18.45 -1.49
N ALA A 646 13.39 -19.71 -1.92
CA ALA A 646 14.39 -20.32 -2.79
C ALA A 646 13.72 -20.97 -4.02
N SER A 647 14.49 -21.28 -5.06
CA SER A 647 13.96 -21.94 -6.25
C SER A 647 13.51 -23.38 -5.95
N GLU A 648 14.12 -23.99 -4.93
CA GLU A 648 13.84 -25.30 -4.37
C GLU A 648 12.49 -25.36 -3.63
N LEU A 649 12.17 -24.32 -2.84
CA LEU A 649 10.95 -24.23 -2.03
C LEU A 649 10.77 -22.84 -1.41
N CYS A 650 9.53 -22.54 -0.99
CA CYS A 650 9.29 -21.55 0.07
C CYS A 650 9.69 -22.19 1.40
N VAL A 651 10.78 -21.72 2.00
CA VAL A 651 11.35 -22.29 3.23
C VAL A 651 10.56 -21.80 4.45
N SER A 652 10.26 -20.50 4.54
CA SER A 652 9.54 -19.93 5.68
C SER A 652 8.57 -18.81 5.30
N VAL A 653 7.60 -18.55 6.18
CA VAL A 653 6.66 -17.42 6.10
C VAL A 653 6.80 -16.51 7.33
N THR A 654 6.92 -15.20 7.11
CA THR A 654 7.10 -14.22 8.19
C THR A 654 5.79 -14.00 8.96
N LEU A 655 5.82 -14.21 10.27
CA LEU A 655 4.61 -14.12 11.12
C LEU A 655 4.25 -12.69 11.52
N SER A 656 5.25 -11.80 11.63
CA SER A 656 5.06 -10.44 12.14
C SER A 656 6.07 -9.47 11.52
N PRO A 657 5.71 -8.21 11.25
CA PRO A 657 6.64 -7.17 10.81
C PRO A 657 7.76 -6.86 11.82
N ALA A 658 7.56 -7.22 13.09
CA ALA A 658 8.53 -6.93 14.16
C ALA A 658 9.76 -7.83 14.13
N SER A 659 9.74 -8.94 13.38
CA SER A 659 10.82 -9.92 13.33
C SER A 659 11.02 -10.42 11.91
N ASN A 660 12.29 -10.66 11.56
CA ASN A 660 12.67 -11.30 10.30
C ASN A 660 12.59 -12.83 10.38
N ALA A 661 12.28 -13.38 11.57
CA ALA A 661 12.18 -14.81 11.78
C ALA A 661 10.86 -15.33 11.21
N GLY A 662 10.96 -16.28 10.28
CA GLY A 662 9.83 -16.93 9.64
C GLY A 662 9.50 -18.29 10.26
N LEU A 663 8.22 -18.66 10.20
CA LEU A 663 7.77 -20.01 10.49
C LEU A 663 8.14 -20.92 9.31
N PRO A 664 8.93 -22.00 9.50
CA PRO A 664 9.23 -22.95 8.43
C PRO A 664 7.95 -23.52 7.81
N THR A 665 7.95 -23.86 6.52
CA THR A 665 6.80 -24.48 5.84
C THR A 665 6.68 -25.98 6.15
N PHE A 666 6.79 -26.33 7.44
CA PHE A 666 6.93 -27.71 7.96
C PHE A 666 5.69 -28.61 7.75
N TRP A 667 4.59 -28.05 7.24
CA TRP A 667 3.41 -28.80 6.83
C TRP A 667 3.46 -29.23 5.35
N GLU A 668 4.37 -28.66 4.55
CA GLU A 668 4.58 -29.06 3.15
C GLU A 668 5.89 -29.80 2.92
N ASN A 669 6.98 -29.36 3.55
CA ASN A 669 8.32 -29.91 3.35
C ASN A 669 8.88 -30.52 4.64
N PHE A 670 9.77 -31.49 4.50
CA PHE A 670 10.51 -32.08 5.61
C PHE A 670 11.87 -31.40 5.74
N PHE A 671 12.25 -31.03 6.95
CA PHE A 671 13.43 -30.23 7.28
C PHE A 671 14.34 -31.01 8.22
N GLU A 672 15.63 -30.96 7.93
CA GLU A 672 16.70 -31.42 8.81
C GLU A 672 17.74 -30.32 8.97
N PHE A 673 18.46 -30.36 10.09
CA PHE A 673 19.41 -29.32 10.48
C PHE A 673 20.69 -29.94 11.04
N VAL A 674 21.82 -29.25 10.91
CA VAL A 674 23.04 -29.61 11.64
C VAL A 674 23.65 -28.34 12.21
N ASP A 675 24.09 -28.35 13.47
CA ASP A 675 24.77 -27.20 14.09
C ASP A 675 26.01 -26.85 13.26
N VAL A 676 26.20 -25.56 12.97
CA VAL A 676 27.31 -25.09 12.12
C VAL A 676 28.67 -25.51 12.70
N ARG A 677 28.86 -25.42 14.02
CA ARG A 677 30.11 -25.74 14.70
C ARG A 677 30.42 -27.23 14.60
N ASP A 678 29.40 -28.08 14.78
CA ASP A 678 29.56 -29.53 14.73
C ASP A 678 29.76 -30.04 13.30
N TYR A 679 29.06 -29.44 12.33
CA TYR A 679 29.16 -29.82 10.93
C TYR A 679 30.56 -29.57 10.37
N GLU A 680 31.14 -28.40 10.68
CA GLU A 680 32.44 -27.99 10.15
C GLU A 680 33.62 -28.73 10.80
N GLN A 681 33.45 -29.26 12.01
CA GLN A 681 34.52 -29.99 12.71
C GLN A 681 34.47 -31.50 12.50
N HIS A 682 33.28 -32.12 12.58
CA HIS A 682 33.14 -33.59 12.57
C HIS A 682 31.88 -34.10 11.84
N GLY A 683 31.15 -33.24 11.11
CA GLY A 683 29.93 -33.63 10.38
C GLY A 683 28.75 -34.01 11.28
N GLY A 684 28.51 -33.24 12.35
CA GLY A 684 27.57 -33.46 13.47
C GLY A 684 26.16 -34.06 13.21
N PRO A 685 25.40 -34.37 14.28
CA PRO A 685 24.12 -35.08 14.16
C PRO A 685 23.04 -34.26 13.45
N PHE A 686 22.19 -34.93 12.68
CA PHE A 686 21.03 -34.31 12.04
C PHE A 686 19.88 -34.15 13.04
N LEU A 687 19.38 -32.92 13.17
CA LEU A 687 18.33 -32.52 14.09
C LEU A 687 17.00 -32.28 13.36
N THR A 688 15.89 -32.54 14.04
CA THR A 688 14.54 -32.13 13.61
C THR A 688 14.15 -30.79 14.24
N LEU A 689 13.07 -30.17 13.74
CA LEU A 689 12.61 -28.85 14.19
C LEU A 689 12.40 -28.74 15.71
N ASP A 690 11.86 -29.77 16.37
CA ASP A 690 11.62 -29.78 17.82
C ASP A 690 12.93 -29.72 18.64
N GLN A 691 14.03 -30.21 18.07
CA GLN A 691 15.35 -30.33 18.72
C GLN A 691 16.20 -29.05 18.61
N LEU A 692 15.78 -28.04 17.86
CA LEU A 692 16.59 -26.84 17.66
C LEU A 692 16.59 -25.91 18.88
N GLU A 693 17.73 -25.32 19.16
CA GLU A 693 17.91 -24.39 20.28
C GLU A 693 17.86 -22.93 19.81
N VAL A 694 17.20 -22.08 20.61
CA VAL A 694 17.11 -20.64 20.33
C VAL A 694 18.50 -20.00 20.48
N GLY A 695 18.88 -19.16 19.52
CA GLY A 695 20.17 -18.48 19.46
C GLY A 695 21.27 -19.25 18.72
N GLN A 696 21.02 -20.51 18.33
CA GLN A 696 21.99 -21.32 17.59
C GLN A 696 21.82 -21.21 16.07
N ASP A 697 22.91 -21.52 15.35
CA ASP A 697 23.03 -21.46 13.90
C ASP A 697 23.12 -22.87 13.31
N TYR A 698 22.35 -23.12 12.26
CA TYR A 698 22.22 -24.44 11.66
C TYR A 698 22.33 -24.39 10.14
N TYR A 699 22.99 -25.40 9.56
CA TYR A 699 22.88 -25.73 8.15
C TYR A 699 21.51 -26.35 7.86
N LEU A 700 20.86 -25.89 6.79
CA LEU A 700 19.54 -26.33 6.36
C LEU A 700 19.59 -27.45 5.30
N PHE A 701 18.82 -28.52 5.55
CA PHE A 701 18.61 -29.63 4.62
C PHE A 701 17.12 -29.87 4.42
N VAL A 702 16.71 -30.20 3.20
CA VAL A 702 15.29 -30.31 2.86
C VAL A 702 14.96 -31.59 2.09
N THR A 703 13.80 -32.15 2.39
CA THR A 703 13.13 -33.15 1.55
C THR A 703 11.81 -32.58 1.05
N THR A 704 11.67 -32.43 -0.27
CA THR A 704 10.53 -31.73 -0.90
C THR A 704 9.64 -32.68 -1.68
N SER A 705 8.43 -32.20 -2.01
CA SER A 705 7.49 -32.94 -2.86
C SER A 705 7.91 -33.04 -4.34
N ALA A 706 9.00 -32.37 -4.73
CA ALA A 706 9.56 -32.35 -6.08
C ALA A 706 10.81 -33.26 -6.23
N GLY A 707 11.00 -34.20 -5.30
CA GLY A 707 12.05 -35.21 -5.38
C GLY A 707 13.45 -34.71 -4.99
N LEU A 708 13.58 -33.54 -4.37
CA LEU A 708 14.81 -33.17 -3.67
C LEU A 708 14.81 -33.92 -2.34
N PHE A 709 15.60 -34.96 -2.19
CA PHE A 709 15.68 -35.77 -0.95
C PHE A 709 16.97 -35.49 -0.18
N ARG A 710 16.86 -35.21 1.12
CA ARG A 710 17.98 -34.81 2.00
C ARG A 710 18.93 -33.81 1.32
N TYR A 711 18.34 -32.84 0.62
CA TYR A 711 19.05 -31.90 -0.22
C TYR A 711 19.73 -30.82 0.61
N ALA A 712 21.04 -30.65 0.44
CA ALA A 712 21.81 -29.61 1.09
C ALA A 712 21.55 -28.24 0.43
N MET A 713 20.83 -27.36 1.14
CA MET A 713 20.58 -25.99 0.68
C MET A 713 21.84 -25.11 0.75
N HIS A 714 22.79 -25.49 1.61
CA HIS A 714 23.97 -24.71 1.98
C HIS A 714 23.60 -23.32 2.54
N ASP A 715 22.40 -23.22 3.14
CA ASP A 715 21.92 -22.04 3.83
C ASP A 715 22.15 -22.20 5.33
N ILE A 716 22.69 -21.16 5.97
CA ILE A 716 22.80 -21.06 7.42
C ILE A 716 21.63 -20.24 7.93
N VAL A 717 20.88 -20.82 8.86
CA VAL A 717 19.74 -20.18 9.51
C VAL A 717 19.95 -20.10 11.02
N ARG A 718 19.46 -19.03 11.63
CA ARG A 718 19.44 -18.84 13.07
C ARG A 718 18.04 -19.06 13.63
N VAL A 719 17.95 -19.73 14.78
CA VAL A 719 16.68 -19.83 15.51
C VAL A 719 16.51 -18.62 16.42
N GLN A 720 15.51 -17.78 16.17
CA GLN A 720 15.28 -16.53 16.92
C GLN A 720 14.21 -16.67 18.01
N GLY A 721 13.44 -17.76 18.01
CA GLY A 721 12.37 -17.98 18.97
C GLY A 721 11.52 -19.18 18.59
N ARG A 722 10.32 -19.28 19.19
CA ARG A 722 9.36 -20.34 18.90
C ARG A 722 7.96 -19.76 18.70
N PHE A 723 7.21 -20.34 17.79
CA PHE A 723 5.78 -20.13 17.61
C PHE A 723 5.06 -21.43 17.97
N GLU A 724 4.24 -21.38 19.03
CA GLU A 724 3.79 -22.61 19.71
C GLU A 724 5.02 -23.45 20.13
N GLN A 725 5.18 -24.66 19.60
CA GLN A 725 6.36 -25.51 19.85
C GLN A 725 7.35 -25.53 18.68
N THR A 726 7.05 -24.88 17.56
CA THR A 726 7.91 -24.87 16.36
C THR A 726 8.91 -23.71 16.39
N PRO A 727 10.21 -23.93 16.12
CA PRO A 727 11.19 -22.86 16.04
C PRO A 727 10.92 -21.92 14.85
N LEU A 728 11.21 -20.64 15.07
CA LEU A 728 11.24 -19.62 14.03
C LEU A 728 12.67 -19.44 13.53
N ILE A 729 12.84 -19.45 12.21
CA ILE A 729 14.15 -19.40 11.56
C ILE A 729 14.33 -18.09 10.78
N GLU A 730 15.52 -17.52 10.89
CA GLU A 730 15.97 -16.35 10.13
C GLU A 730 17.15 -16.75 9.25
N PHE A 731 17.20 -16.26 8.01
CA PHE A 731 18.33 -16.48 7.14
C PHE A 731 19.49 -15.57 7.53
N LEU A 732 20.67 -16.17 7.77
CA LEU A 732 21.89 -15.42 8.03
C LEU A 732 22.69 -15.22 6.74
N GLN A 733 23.16 -16.32 6.17
CA GLN A 733 24.05 -16.31 5.01
C GLN A 733 24.10 -17.67 4.30
N LYS A 734 24.77 -17.69 3.16
CA LYS A 734 25.21 -18.93 2.52
C LYS A 734 26.41 -19.50 3.29
N GLY A 735 26.53 -20.83 3.30
CA GLY A 735 27.64 -21.55 3.90
C GLY A 735 28.99 -21.31 3.22
N ALA A 736 30.05 -21.92 3.76
CA ALA A 736 31.42 -21.73 3.29
C ALA A 736 31.58 -21.95 1.77
N GLY A 737 32.30 -21.04 1.11
CA GLY A 737 32.60 -21.10 -0.32
C GLY A 737 31.57 -20.44 -1.25
N VAL A 738 30.63 -19.64 -0.72
CA VAL A 738 29.67 -18.85 -1.52
C VAL A 738 29.50 -17.46 -0.93
N THR A 739 29.47 -16.43 -1.78
CA THR A 739 29.12 -15.06 -1.37
C THR A 739 28.01 -14.52 -2.25
N SER A 740 27.33 -13.48 -1.78
CA SER A 740 26.26 -12.81 -2.50
C SER A 740 26.10 -11.41 -1.95
N ILE A 741 26.13 -10.41 -2.83
CA ILE A 741 25.90 -9.00 -2.52
C ILE A 741 24.43 -8.65 -2.84
N THR A 742 24.00 -8.84 -4.08
CA THR A 742 22.65 -8.47 -4.55
C THR A 742 21.77 -9.64 -4.99
N GLY A 743 22.20 -10.86 -4.62
CA GLY A 743 21.48 -12.11 -4.85
C GLY A 743 22.05 -12.97 -5.98
N GLU A 744 23.31 -12.76 -6.39
CA GLU A 744 23.98 -13.48 -7.48
C GLU A 744 24.60 -14.83 -7.12
N LYS A 745 24.84 -15.06 -5.82
CA LYS A 745 25.36 -16.32 -5.28
C LYS A 745 26.63 -16.78 -6.03
N LEU A 746 27.72 -16.06 -5.86
CA LEU A 746 29.01 -16.38 -6.45
C LEU A 746 29.71 -17.49 -5.65
N TYR A 747 30.12 -18.56 -6.31
CA TYR A 747 30.76 -19.72 -5.67
C TYR A 747 32.29 -19.67 -5.81
N GLU A 748 33.01 -20.16 -4.80
CA GLU A 748 34.48 -20.23 -4.77
C GLU A 748 35.03 -20.98 -5.98
N SER A 749 34.36 -22.07 -6.38
CA SER A 749 34.71 -22.85 -7.58
C SER A 749 34.63 -22.04 -8.87
N GLN A 750 33.64 -21.15 -9.00
CA GLN A 750 33.49 -20.28 -10.16
C GLN A 750 34.61 -19.23 -10.19
N VAL A 751 34.97 -18.67 -9.03
CA VAL A 751 36.09 -17.73 -8.90
C VAL A 751 37.42 -18.42 -9.24
N LEU A 752 37.65 -19.62 -8.72
CA LEU A 752 38.83 -20.44 -9.05
C LEU A 752 38.92 -20.74 -10.55
N GLN A 753 37.79 -21.07 -11.19
CA GLN A 753 37.75 -21.28 -12.62
C GLN A 753 38.04 -20.00 -13.41
N ALA A 754 37.38 -18.90 -13.08
CA ALA A 754 37.58 -17.61 -13.73
C ALA A 754 39.03 -17.13 -13.59
N MET A 755 39.62 -17.22 -12.40
CA MET A 755 41.02 -16.86 -12.16
C MET A 755 41.99 -17.68 -12.99
N ARG A 756 41.78 -19.01 -13.12
CA ARG A 756 42.62 -19.85 -14.00
C ARG A 756 42.52 -19.43 -15.47
N GLU A 757 41.34 -19.07 -15.95
CA GLU A 757 41.15 -18.59 -17.32
C GLU A 757 41.80 -17.22 -17.54
N VAL A 758 41.67 -16.31 -16.56
CA VAL A 758 42.28 -14.97 -16.59
C VAL A 758 43.81 -15.04 -16.54
N GLU A 759 44.39 -15.90 -15.70
CA GLU A 759 45.84 -16.16 -15.66
C GLU A 759 46.40 -16.56 -17.03
N GLN A 760 45.67 -17.42 -17.75
CA GLN A 760 46.07 -17.89 -19.09
C GLN A 760 45.99 -16.78 -20.13
N VAL A 761 44.94 -15.96 -20.09
CA VAL A 761 44.71 -14.89 -21.09
C VAL A 761 45.64 -13.70 -20.85
N CYS A 762 45.80 -13.26 -19.60
CA CYS A 762 46.58 -12.08 -19.26
C CYS A 762 48.08 -12.38 -19.06
N GLY A 763 48.49 -13.65 -19.02
CA GLY A 763 49.90 -14.05 -19.02
C GLY A 763 50.63 -13.77 -17.70
N PHE A 764 50.00 -14.02 -16.56
CA PHE A 764 50.62 -13.95 -15.23
C PHE A 764 50.38 -15.22 -14.42
N ARG A 765 51.16 -15.47 -13.37
CA ARG A 765 50.81 -16.50 -12.38
C ARG A 765 50.43 -15.88 -11.05
N THR A 766 49.35 -16.39 -10.48
CA THR A 766 48.93 -15.99 -9.15
C THR A 766 49.75 -16.71 -8.09
N ARG A 767 50.32 -15.95 -7.15
CA ARG A 767 50.94 -16.49 -5.94
C ARG A 767 49.93 -16.59 -4.81
N PHE A 768 49.10 -15.57 -4.70
CA PHE A 768 48.06 -15.49 -3.70
C PHE A 768 46.97 -14.55 -4.21
N TYR A 769 45.73 -14.89 -3.92
CA TYR A 769 44.64 -13.95 -4.10
C TYR A 769 43.53 -14.20 -3.10
N GLN A 770 42.77 -13.15 -2.84
CA GLN A 770 41.51 -13.23 -2.13
C GLN A 770 40.48 -12.35 -2.84
N PHE A 771 39.36 -12.95 -3.22
CA PHE A 771 38.24 -12.24 -3.82
C PHE A 771 37.22 -11.90 -2.73
N VAL A 772 36.98 -10.62 -2.52
CA VAL A 772 36.25 -10.11 -1.36
C VAL A 772 34.95 -9.46 -1.83
N ALA A 773 33.82 -9.91 -1.29
CA ALA A 773 32.54 -9.26 -1.50
C ALA A 773 32.41 -8.02 -0.60
N ASP A 774 32.41 -6.82 -1.19
CA ASP A 774 32.12 -5.57 -0.48
C ASP A 774 30.66 -5.17 -0.66
N GLU A 775 29.85 -5.51 0.35
CA GLU A 775 28.42 -5.22 0.33
C GLU A 775 28.10 -3.71 0.39
N VAL A 776 29.01 -2.89 0.93
CA VAL A 776 28.82 -1.45 1.09
C VAL A 776 29.03 -0.73 -0.22
N ALA A 777 30.12 -1.06 -0.91
CA ALA A 777 30.41 -0.51 -2.24
C ALA A 777 29.66 -1.24 -3.36
N ALA A 778 28.92 -2.31 -3.05
CA ALA A 778 28.27 -3.19 -4.01
C ALA A 778 29.21 -3.63 -5.15
N GLU A 779 30.45 -3.97 -4.80
CA GLU A 779 31.51 -4.41 -5.72
C GLU A 779 32.26 -5.61 -5.15
N TYR A 780 32.98 -6.34 -6.01
CA TYR A 780 33.95 -7.34 -5.56
C TYR A 780 35.37 -6.78 -5.67
N ILE A 781 36.22 -7.05 -4.69
CA ILE A 781 37.61 -6.60 -4.66
C ILE A 781 38.52 -7.82 -4.77
N LEU A 782 39.35 -7.87 -5.80
CA LEU A 782 40.42 -8.86 -5.93
C LEU A 782 41.71 -8.30 -5.33
N TYR A 783 42.14 -8.84 -4.20
CA TYR A 783 43.49 -8.66 -3.71
C TYR A 783 44.40 -9.71 -4.35
N LEU A 784 45.41 -9.30 -5.12
CA LEU A 784 46.18 -10.19 -5.97
C LEU A 784 47.69 -9.98 -5.80
N GLU A 785 48.40 -11.05 -5.43
CA GLU A 785 49.86 -11.14 -5.49
C GLU A 785 50.27 -11.99 -6.72
N THR A 786 51.04 -11.40 -7.63
CA THR A 786 51.51 -12.05 -8.87
C THR A 786 53.02 -12.29 -8.86
N ASP A 787 53.50 -13.21 -9.71
CA ASP A 787 54.93 -13.48 -9.91
C ASP A 787 55.62 -12.57 -10.95
N VAL A 788 54.88 -12.09 -11.95
CA VAL A 788 55.33 -11.14 -12.97
C VAL A 788 54.85 -9.72 -12.68
N GLY A 789 55.56 -8.72 -13.23
CA GLY A 789 55.22 -7.29 -13.15
C GLY A 789 53.98 -6.87 -13.95
N PHE A 790 53.04 -7.78 -14.21
CA PHE A 790 51.75 -7.45 -14.79
C PHE A 790 50.98 -6.56 -13.81
N ARG A 791 50.71 -5.32 -14.21
CA ARG A 791 50.12 -4.27 -13.34
C ARG A 791 49.04 -3.45 -14.05
N ASN A 792 48.18 -4.10 -14.83
CA ASN A 792 47.00 -3.44 -15.39
C ASN A 792 45.75 -3.90 -14.62
N PRO A 793 45.28 -3.12 -13.62
CA PRO A 793 44.11 -3.49 -12.82
C PRO A 793 42.82 -3.45 -13.62
N MET A 794 42.74 -2.60 -14.65
CA MET A 794 41.54 -2.38 -15.45
C MET A 794 41.30 -3.56 -16.41
N LEU A 795 42.32 -3.99 -17.14
CA LEU A 795 42.26 -5.17 -18.00
C LEU A 795 41.93 -6.44 -17.20
N LEU A 796 42.54 -6.61 -16.02
CA LEU A 796 42.29 -7.79 -15.19
C LEU A 796 40.88 -7.78 -14.59
N ALA A 797 40.39 -6.60 -14.20
CA ALA A 797 39.01 -6.43 -13.78
C ALA A 797 38.02 -6.78 -14.90
N GLU A 798 38.26 -6.30 -16.12
CA GLU A 798 37.39 -6.57 -17.29
C GLU A 798 37.37 -8.05 -17.68
N GLU A 799 38.53 -8.71 -17.75
CA GLU A 799 38.60 -10.13 -18.08
C GLU A 799 37.95 -10.99 -16.99
N LEU A 800 38.21 -10.67 -15.71
CA LEU A 800 37.58 -11.37 -14.60
C LEU A 800 36.06 -11.19 -14.61
N ASP A 801 35.58 -9.97 -14.83
CA ASP A 801 34.15 -9.66 -14.92
C ASP A 801 33.49 -10.45 -16.06
N CYS A 802 34.12 -10.50 -17.24
CA CYS A 802 33.65 -11.28 -18.39
C CYS A 802 33.54 -12.78 -18.07
N ARG A 803 34.56 -13.39 -17.44
CA ARG A 803 34.54 -14.83 -17.12
C ARG A 803 33.53 -15.16 -16.03
N LEU A 804 33.43 -14.33 -14.99
CA LEU A 804 32.40 -14.51 -13.96
C LEU A 804 30.99 -14.36 -14.54
N ALA A 805 30.76 -13.39 -15.44
CA ALA A 805 29.51 -13.24 -16.15
C ALA A 805 29.22 -14.42 -17.10
N ALA A 806 30.24 -15.09 -17.65
CA ALA A 806 30.09 -16.32 -18.41
C ALA A 806 29.66 -17.52 -17.55
N LEU A 807 30.24 -17.65 -16.36
CA LEU A 807 30.04 -18.80 -15.45
C LEU A 807 28.82 -18.67 -14.54
N ASN A 808 28.37 -17.45 -14.25
CA ASN A 808 27.26 -17.18 -13.35
C ASN A 808 26.24 -16.24 -13.99
N TYR A 809 25.10 -16.81 -14.37
CA TYR A 809 23.98 -16.08 -14.96
C TYR A 809 23.41 -15.01 -14.03
N GLU A 810 23.25 -15.29 -12.73
CA GLU A 810 22.73 -14.30 -11.80
C GLU A 810 23.73 -13.13 -11.68
N TYR A 811 25.05 -13.39 -11.64
CA TYR A 811 26.10 -12.36 -11.63
C TYR A 811 26.00 -11.44 -12.85
N ARG A 812 25.90 -12.02 -14.06
CA ARG A 812 25.69 -11.26 -15.30
C ARG A 812 24.46 -10.36 -15.20
N ALA A 813 23.33 -10.92 -14.78
CA ALA A 813 22.10 -10.16 -14.61
C ALA A 813 22.25 -8.99 -13.61
N LYS A 814 23.05 -9.13 -12.54
CA LYS A 814 23.33 -8.03 -11.59
C LYS A 814 24.27 -6.96 -12.17
N ARG A 815 25.23 -7.35 -13.00
CA ARG A 815 26.12 -6.43 -13.74
C ARG A 815 25.35 -5.63 -14.80
N ASP A 816 24.56 -6.30 -15.64
CA ASP A 816 23.73 -5.66 -16.68
C ASP A 816 22.73 -4.67 -16.07
N SER A 817 22.20 -5.02 -14.89
CA SER A 817 21.27 -4.17 -14.14
C SER A 817 21.92 -3.01 -13.38
N ARG A 818 23.26 -2.92 -13.38
CA ARG A 818 24.07 -1.97 -12.60
C ARG A 818 23.85 -2.03 -11.09
N ARG A 819 23.28 -3.11 -10.59
CA ARG A 819 23.10 -3.35 -9.15
C ARG A 819 24.37 -3.85 -8.47
N LEU A 820 25.27 -4.40 -9.28
CA LEU A 820 26.62 -4.80 -8.90
C LEU A 820 27.60 -4.01 -9.76
N HIS A 821 28.51 -3.28 -9.12
CA HIS A 821 29.55 -2.50 -9.78
C HIS A 821 30.67 -3.42 -10.34
N PRO A 822 31.47 -2.93 -11.30
CA PRO A 822 32.59 -3.71 -11.84
C PRO A 822 33.55 -4.14 -10.71
N PRO A 823 34.16 -5.33 -10.79
CA PRO A 823 35.13 -5.75 -9.78
C PRO A 823 36.35 -4.83 -9.81
N ARG A 824 36.95 -4.60 -8.65
CA ARG A 824 38.15 -3.80 -8.49
C ARG A 824 39.35 -4.68 -8.19
N VAL A 825 40.48 -4.40 -8.83
CA VAL A 825 41.72 -5.16 -8.64
C VAL A 825 42.72 -4.34 -7.83
N CYS A 826 43.26 -4.94 -6.79
CA CYS A 826 44.25 -4.38 -5.89
C CYS A 826 45.49 -5.28 -5.87
N PHE A 827 46.62 -4.80 -6.42
CA PHE A 827 47.86 -5.56 -6.41
C PHE A 827 48.55 -5.50 -5.05
N LEU A 828 49.05 -6.66 -4.61
CA LEU A 828 49.75 -6.85 -3.35
C LEU A 828 51.27 -6.91 -3.56
N LYS A 829 52.01 -6.43 -2.55
CA LYS A 829 53.46 -6.58 -2.44
C LYS A 829 53.85 -8.05 -2.40
N HIS A 830 55.03 -8.34 -2.93
CA HIS A 830 55.61 -9.67 -2.84
C HIS A 830 55.82 -10.10 -1.38
N GLY A 831 55.48 -11.34 -1.05
CA GLY A 831 55.59 -11.88 0.31
C GLY A 831 54.36 -11.60 1.20
N THR A 832 53.26 -11.10 0.62
CA THR A 832 52.01 -10.88 1.36
C THR A 832 51.39 -12.20 1.80
N LEU A 833 51.46 -13.26 0.97
CA LEU A 833 51.03 -14.62 1.35
C LEU A 833 51.69 -15.12 2.64
N ASP A 834 53.00 -14.89 2.79
CA ASP A 834 53.75 -15.38 3.95
C ASP A 834 53.39 -14.59 5.21
N CYS A 835 53.19 -13.28 5.08
CA CYS A 835 52.68 -12.43 6.15
C CYS A 835 51.26 -12.84 6.57
N TYR A 836 50.39 -13.12 5.59
CA TYR A 836 49.03 -13.61 5.79
C TYR A 836 49.04 -14.93 6.58
N LYS A 837 49.86 -15.92 6.15
CA LYS A 837 50.04 -17.20 6.85
C LYS A 837 50.49 -17.02 8.30
N GLN A 838 51.53 -16.22 8.54
CA GLN A 838 52.05 -15.97 9.89
C GLN A 838 51.01 -15.35 10.82
N GLN A 839 50.18 -14.43 10.32
CA GLN A 839 49.12 -13.82 11.10
C GLN A 839 48.01 -14.82 11.46
N MET A 840 47.65 -15.71 10.53
CA MET A 840 46.66 -16.76 10.79
C MET A 840 47.17 -17.82 11.77
N PHE A 841 48.47 -18.14 11.76
CA PHE A 841 49.09 -19.04 12.74
C PHE A 841 49.12 -18.45 14.15
N LYS A 842 49.42 -17.15 14.29
CA LYS A 842 49.36 -16.45 15.59
C LYS A 842 47.96 -16.47 16.22
N ARG A 843 46.91 -16.71 15.42
CA ARG A 843 45.51 -16.81 15.87
C ARG A 843 45.06 -18.26 16.12
N GLY A 844 45.97 -19.23 16.13
CA GLY A 844 45.68 -20.60 16.55
C GLY A 844 45.25 -21.57 15.44
N ARG A 845 45.39 -21.20 14.16
CA ARG A 845 45.15 -22.15 13.04
C ARG A 845 46.36 -23.09 12.86
N SER A 846 46.11 -24.38 12.73
CA SER A 846 47.14 -25.42 12.49
C SER A 846 47.76 -25.30 11.10
N GLU A 847 49.08 -25.50 11.01
CA GLU A 847 49.86 -25.50 9.77
C GLU A 847 49.42 -26.60 8.78
N SER A 848 48.96 -27.75 9.29
CA SER A 848 48.55 -28.90 8.47
C SER A 848 47.16 -28.78 7.83
N GLN A 849 46.34 -27.81 8.24
CA GLN A 849 44.96 -27.60 7.78
C GLN A 849 44.74 -26.23 7.13
N PHE A 850 45.81 -25.46 6.88
CA PHE A 850 45.70 -24.11 6.38
C PHE A 850 45.24 -24.07 4.91
N LYS A 851 43.98 -23.71 4.68
CA LYS A 851 43.42 -23.39 3.37
C LYS A 851 43.12 -21.89 3.29
N THR A 852 43.69 -21.21 2.30
CA THR A 852 43.31 -19.82 1.97
C THR A 852 41.89 -19.83 1.42
N LEU A 853 40.99 -19.10 2.07
CA LEU A 853 39.65 -18.85 1.53
C LEU A 853 39.79 -17.92 0.31
N SER A 854 39.53 -18.45 -0.88
CA SER A 854 39.65 -17.67 -2.13
C SER A 854 38.49 -16.69 -2.33
N LEU A 855 37.37 -16.91 -1.64
CA LEU A 855 36.16 -16.08 -1.69
C LEU A 855 35.61 -15.87 -0.26
N CYS A 856 35.38 -14.62 0.14
CA CYS A 856 34.82 -14.29 1.46
C CYS A 856 34.13 -12.92 1.47
N TYR A 857 33.40 -12.61 2.54
CA TYR A 857 32.84 -11.27 2.75
C TYR A 857 33.86 -10.29 3.32
N ARG A 858 33.73 -8.99 3.01
CA ARG A 858 34.61 -7.93 3.58
C ARG A 858 34.60 -7.92 5.11
N ARG A 859 33.47 -8.23 5.75
CA ARG A 859 33.33 -8.33 7.22
C ARG A 859 34.06 -9.51 7.84
N GLU A 860 34.42 -10.52 7.03
CA GLU A 860 35.18 -11.70 7.43
C GLU A 860 36.69 -11.52 7.18
N LEU A 861 37.10 -10.37 6.65
CA LEU A 861 38.51 -10.05 6.45
C LEU A 861 39.23 -9.94 7.79
N GLU A 862 40.02 -10.96 8.06
CA GLU A 862 40.84 -11.05 9.26
C GLU A 862 42.23 -10.40 9.11
N PHE A 863 42.64 -10.11 7.87
CA PHE A 863 43.95 -9.57 7.48
C PHE A 863 43.80 -8.18 6.87
N ASP A 864 44.64 -7.24 7.32
CA ASP A 864 44.66 -5.89 6.78
C ASP A 864 45.60 -5.82 5.58
N TYR A 865 45.01 -5.63 4.40
CA TYR A 865 45.75 -5.56 3.14
C TYR A 865 46.34 -4.17 2.85
N GLU A 866 45.89 -3.10 3.51
CA GLU A 866 46.30 -1.71 3.22
C GLU A 866 47.83 -1.50 3.20
N PRO A 867 48.61 -2.01 4.18
CA PRO A 867 50.08 -1.84 4.19
C PRO A 867 50.78 -2.56 3.02
N PHE A 868 50.09 -3.53 2.42
CA PHE A 868 50.61 -4.42 1.38
C PHE A 868 50.15 -4.01 -0.02
N LEU A 869 49.29 -2.98 -0.15
CA LEU A 869 48.88 -2.47 -1.45
C LEU A 869 50.05 -1.84 -2.21
N ILE A 870 50.06 -2.03 -3.52
CA ILE A 870 50.97 -1.36 -4.43
C ILE A 870 50.26 -0.16 -5.04
N LEU A 871 50.81 1.03 -4.78
CA LEU A 871 50.33 2.27 -5.39
C LEU A 871 50.83 2.32 -6.84
N LEU A 872 49.90 2.22 -7.79
CA LEU A 872 50.17 2.31 -9.22
C LEU A 872 50.19 3.80 -9.65
N ASN A 873 51.14 4.18 -10.50
CA ASN A 873 51.21 5.53 -11.08
C ASN A 873 50.13 5.73 -12.15
N SER A 874 49.84 6.99 -12.53
CA SER A 874 48.81 7.33 -13.52
C SER A 874 48.96 6.63 -14.88
N ASP A 875 50.19 6.28 -15.28
CA ASP A 875 50.48 5.56 -16.54
C ASP A 875 50.25 4.04 -16.44
N GLU A 876 50.16 3.49 -15.22
CA GLU A 876 49.80 2.08 -14.95
C GLU A 876 48.30 1.90 -14.63
N GLN A 877 47.56 3.00 -14.47
CA GLN A 877 46.12 3.04 -14.23
C GLN A 877 45.28 3.18 -15.51
N ALA A 878 45.90 3.63 -16.61
CA ALA A 878 45.32 3.73 -17.95
C ALA A 878 45.61 2.48 -18.78
#